data_AF-A0A898I8E1-F1
#
_entry.id   AF-A0A898I8E1-F1
#
_cell.length_a   1.000
_cell.length_b   1.000
_cell.length_c   1.000
_cell.angle_alpha   90.00
_cell.angle_beta   90.00
_cell.angle_gamma   90.00
#
_symmetry.space_group_name_H-M   'P 1'
#
loop_
_entity.id
_entity.type
_entity.pdbx_description
1 polymer ?
#
loop_
_entity_poly.entity_id
_entity_poly.type
_entity_poly.pdbx_seq_one_letter_code
_entity_poly.pdbx_strand_id
1 'polypeptide(L)'
;EAVHAWRNALTGAPLNLTPDQVVAIASNIGGKQALETVQRLLPVLCEQHGLTPDQVVAIASNGGGKQALETVQRLLPVLCEQHGLTPDQVVAIASNIGGKQALETVQRLLPVLCEQHGLTPDQVVAIASNNGGKQALETVQRLLPVLCEQHGLTRAQVVAIASNGGGKQALETVQRLLPVLCEQHGLIPDQVVAIASHDGGKQALETVQQLLPVLCEQHGLTPAQVVAIASNNGGKPALETVQRLLPVLCEQHGLIPDQVVAIASHDGGKQALETVQRLLPVLCEQHGLIPAQVVAIASNNGGKPALETVQRLLPVLCEQHGLTRAQVVAIASNGGGKQALETVQRLLPVLRQAHGLTPAQVVAIASHDGGKQALETVQQLLPVLCEQHGLTRAQVVAIASNGGGKQALETVQRLLPVLCEQHGLTPDQVVAIASHDGGKQALETVQRLLPVLCEQHGLTPAQVVAIASNNGGKPALETVQRLLPVLCEQHGLIPDQVVAIASHDGGKQALETVQRLLPVLCEQHGLTRAQVVAIASNGGGKQALETVQRLLPVLCEQHGLTPDQVVAIASHDGGKQALETVQRLLPVLCEQHGLTPAQVVAIASNNGGKPALETVQRLLPVLCEQHGLIPAQVVAIASNGGGKPALETVQRLLPVLCEQHGLIPAQVVAIASNGGGKPALESTFAQLSRPD
;
A
#
# COMPACT_ATOMS: atom_id res chain seq x y z
N GLU A 1 -46.29 -0.80 16.00
CA GLU A 1 -47.17 0.35 15.69
C GLU A 1 -46.48 1.71 15.81
N ALA A 2 -45.88 2.09 16.95
CA ALA A 2 -45.21 3.40 17.10
C ALA A 2 -44.12 3.70 16.06
N VAL A 3 -43.29 2.71 15.69
CA VAL A 3 -42.25 2.87 14.64
C VAL A 3 -42.88 3.07 13.25
N HIS A 4 -44.04 2.47 12.97
CA HIS A 4 -44.75 2.66 11.71
C HIS A 4 -45.35 4.07 11.60
N ALA A 5 -45.84 4.64 12.71
CA ALA A 5 -46.31 6.03 12.75
C ALA A 5 -45.15 7.01 12.48
N TRP A 6 -43.99 6.79 13.08
CA TRP A 6 -42.79 7.60 12.83
C TRP A 6 -42.24 7.46 11.42
N ARG A 7 -42.29 6.25 10.84
CA ARG A 7 -41.93 6.03 9.43
C ARG A 7 -42.75 6.96 8.54
N ASN A 8 -44.07 6.92 8.65
CA ASN A 8 -44.93 7.74 7.81
C ASN A 8 -44.70 9.26 8.02
N ALA A 9 -44.42 9.68 9.25
CA ALA A 9 -44.18 11.09 9.58
C ALA A 9 -42.83 11.62 9.06
N LEU A 10 -41.80 10.78 9.00
CA LEU A 10 -40.43 11.20 8.64
C LEU A 10 -40.08 10.90 7.18
N THR A 11 -40.76 9.94 6.53
CA THR A 11 -40.60 9.67 5.09
C THR A 11 -41.39 10.64 4.21
N GLY A 12 -42.34 11.38 4.80
CA GLY A 12 -43.11 12.41 4.12
C GLY A 12 -42.37 13.75 4.02
N ALA A 13 -42.88 14.64 3.17
CA ALA A 13 -42.40 16.02 3.09
C ALA A 13 -42.62 16.75 4.44
N PRO A 14 -41.68 17.63 4.88
CA PRO A 14 -40.50 18.09 4.15
C PRO A 14 -39.22 17.27 4.40
N LEU A 15 -39.25 16.25 5.25
CA LEU A 15 -38.05 15.59 5.78
C LEU A 15 -37.48 14.50 4.85
N ASN A 16 -38.35 13.81 4.10
CA ASN A 16 -37.98 12.85 3.04
C ASN A 16 -36.93 11.80 3.45
N LEU A 17 -36.93 11.36 4.71
CA LEU A 17 -36.01 10.31 5.15
C LEU A 17 -36.38 8.97 4.52
N THR A 18 -35.40 8.09 4.33
CA THR A 18 -35.66 6.73 3.87
C THR A 18 -36.16 5.86 5.03
N PRO A 19 -36.93 4.79 4.75
CA PRO A 19 -37.33 3.82 5.79
C PRO A 19 -36.14 3.27 6.57
N ASP A 20 -35.01 3.04 5.91
CA ASP A 20 -33.79 2.52 6.54
C ASP A 20 -33.16 3.54 7.50
N GLN A 21 -33.16 4.84 7.15
CA GLN A 21 -32.71 5.90 8.04
C GLN A 21 -33.57 6.00 9.30
N VAL A 22 -34.90 5.89 9.16
CA VAL A 22 -35.81 5.88 10.32
C VAL A 22 -35.53 4.69 11.23
N VAL A 23 -35.29 3.50 10.64
CA VAL A 23 -34.94 2.30 11.40
C VAL A 23 -33.60 2.46 12.11
N ALA A 24 -32.58 3.03 11.46
CA ALA A 24 -31.27 3.27 12.07
C ALA A 24 -31.36 4.17 13.31
N ILE A 25 -32.13 5.26 13.24
CA ILE A 25 -32.36 6.16 14.38
C ILE A 25 -33.14 5.44 15.49
N ALA A 26 -34.20 4.70 15.13
CA ALA A 26 -35.08 4.03 16.08
C ALA A 26 -34.41 2.87 16.84
N SER A 27 -33.40 2.24 16.24
CA SER A 27 -32.78 1.01 16.74
C SER A 27 -31.85 1.22 17.96
N ASN A 28 -31.68 2.45 18.41
CA ASN A 28 -30.77 2.80 19.50
C ASN A 28 -31.52 3.09 20.82
N ILE A 29 -30.81 3.00 21.95
CA ILE A 29 -31.35 3.38 23.26
C ILE A 29 -31.78 4.85 23.22
N GLY A 30 -33.06 5.10 23.48
CA GLY A 30 -33.67 6.43 23.36
C GLY A 30 -34.16 6.79 21.95
N GLY A 31 -34.28 5.83 21.03
CA GLY A 31 -34.63 6.05 19.62
C GLY A 31 -35.91 6.89 19.41
N LYS A 32 -36.96 6.70 20.22
CA LYS A 32 -38.17 7.56 20.17
C LYS A 32 -37.83 9.05 20.34
N GLN A 33 -37.00 9.36 21.33
CA GLN A 33 -36.58 10.74 21.63
C GLN A 33 -35.67 11.30 20.53
N ALA A 34 -34.84 10.45 19.93
CA ALA A 34 -34.03 10.82 18.77
C ALA A 34 -34.91 11.16 17.56
N LEU A 35 -35.92 10.33 17.24
CA LEU A 35 -36.89 10.59 16.15
C LEU A 35 -37.65 11.91 16.34
N GLU A 36 -38.17 12.17 17.55
CA GLU A 36 -38.84 13.44 17.89
C GLU A 36 -37.91 14.65 17.67
N THR A 37 -36.64 14.48 18.02
CA THR A 37 -35.65 15.56 17.92
C THR A 37 -35.19 15.76 16.48
N VAL A 38 -35.05 14.69 15.68
CA VAL A 38 -34.78 14.77 14.24
C VAL A 38 -35.91 15.50 13.53
N GLN A 39 -37.17 15.17 13.83
CA GLN A 39 -38.32 15.86 13.25
C GLN A 39 -38.26 17.38 13.51
N ARG A 40 -37.84 17.77 14.72
CA ARG A 40 -37.76 19.17 15.14
C ARG A 40 -36.52 19.90 14.60
N LEU A 41 -35.35 19.25 14.60
CA LEU A 41 -34.05 19.89 14.37
C LEU A 41 -33.50 19.71 12.97
N LEU A 42 -33.94 18.71 12.20
CA LEU A 42 -33.42 18.49 10.84
C LEU A 42 -33.59 19.75 9.96
N PRO A 43 -34.78 20.38 9.85
CA PRO A 43 -34.93 21.59 9.02
C PRO A 43 -34.02 22.72 9.51
N VAL A 44 -33.94 22.93 10.82
CA VAL A 44 -33.12 23.99 11.44
C VAL A 44 -31.64 23.78 11.15
N LEU A 45 -31.13 22.55 11.33
CA LEU A 45 -29.72 22.22 11.10
C LEU A 45 -29.35 22.32 9.61
N CYS A 46 -30.25 21.95 8.72
CA CYS A 46 -30.04 22.08 7.28
C CYS A 46 -30.06 23.55 6.82
N GLU A 47 -31.08 24.31 7.22
CA GLU A 47 -31.27 25.69 6.77
C GLU A 47 -30.27 26.66 7.40
N GLN A 48 -29.96 26.51 8.70
CA GLN A 48 -29.14 27.49 9.43
C GLN A 48 -27.65 27.13 9.48
N HIS A 49 -27.32 25.84 9.36
CA HIS A 49 -25.93 25.36 9.53
C HIS A 49 -25.40 24.59 8.33
N GLY A 50 -26.18 24.48 7.25
CA GLY A 50 -25.75 23.83 6.00
C GLY A 50 -25.51 22.33 6.13
N LEU A 51 -26.01 21.69 7.20
CA LEU A 51 -25.88 20.24 7.34
C LEU A 51 -26.78 19.52 6.33
N THR A 52 -26.35 18.36 5.88
CA THR A 52 -27.17 17.49 5.03
C THR A 52 -28.11 16.62 5.88
N PRO A 53 -29.25 16.16 5.32
CA PRO A 53 -30.11 15.19 6.01
C PRO A 53 -29.34 13.95 6.48
N ASP A 54 -28.40 13.45 5.67
CA ASP A 54 -27.59 12.28 6.00
C ASP A 54 -26.68 12.53 7.21
N GLN A 55 -26.10 13.73 7.34
CA GLN A 55 -25.30 14.12 8.51
C GLN A 55 -26.16 14.17 9.78
N VAL A 56 -27.38 14.71 9.70
CA VAL A 56 -28.32 14.73 10.84
C VAL A 56 -28.70 13.31 11.23
N VAL A 57 -28.96 12.43 10.26
CA VAL A 57 -29.26 11.01 10.50
C VAL A 57 -28.06 10.31 11.17
N ALA A 58 -26.83 10.56 10.71
CA ALA A 58 -25.62 9.97 11.29
C ALA A 58 -25.47 10.34 12.78
N ILE A 59 -25.69 11.60 13.15
CA ILE A 59 -25.67 12.06 14.55
C ILE A 59 -26.77 11.36 15.37
N ALA A 60 -27.97 11.26 14.81
CA ALA A 60 -29.14 10.70 15.48
C ALA A 60 -29.10 9.17 15.67
N SER A 61 -28.35 8.46 14.82
CA SER A 61 -28.32 6.99 14.75
C SER A 61 -27.39 6.34 15.78
N ASN A 62 -27.16 6.99 16.91
CA ASN A 62 -26.28 6.55 17.98
C ASN A 62 -26.99 6.57 19.35
N GLY A 63 -26.48 5.80 20.31
CA GLY A 63 -26.92 5.87 21.70
C GLY A 63 -26.81 7.30 22.25
N GLY A 64 -27.95 7.91 22.60
CA GLY A 64 -28.02 9.31 23.01
C GLY A 64 -28.19 10.34 21.88
N GLY A 65 -28.64 9.94 20.68
CA GLY A 65 -28.78 10.80 19.50
C GLY A 65 -29.53 12.13 19.73
N LYS A 66 -30.61 12.15 20.53
CA LYS A 66 -31.28 13.42 20.93
C LYS A 66 -30.30 14.41 21.54
N GLN A 67 -29.51 13.95 22.51
CA GLN A 67 -28.57 14.79 23.24
C GLN A 67 -27.43 15.27 22.32
N ALA A 68 -26.99 14.43 21.39
CA ALA A 68 -25.99 14.82 20.39
C ALA A 68 -26.53 15.92 19.48
N LEU A 69 -27.74 15.77 18.92
CA LEU A 69 -28.36 16.78 18.05
C LEU A 69 -28.57 18.14 18.75
N GLU A 70 -29.11 18.14 19.98
CA GLU A 70 -29.30 19.37 20.76
C GLU A 70 -27.95 20.05 21.06
N THR A 71 -26.89 19.26 21.26
CA THR A 71 -25.55 19.78 21.51
C THR A 71 -24.90 20.32 20.24
N VAL A 72 -25.10 19.68 19.09
CA VAL A 72 -24.65 20.17 17.77
C VAL A 72 -25.31 21.53 17.49
N GLN A 73 -26.63 21.63 17.63
CA GLN A 73 -27.32 22.91 17.43
C GLN A 73 -26.74 24.02 18.31
N ARG A 74 -26.40 23.71 19.57
CA ARG A 74 -25.85 24.70 20.51
C ARG A 74 -24.38 25.04 20.25
N LEU A 75 -23.55 24.05 19.92
CA LEU A 75 -22.08 24.20 19.91
C LEU A 75 -21.49 24.37 18.51
N LEU A 76 -22.19 23.99 17.44
CA LEU A 76 -21.67 24.13 16.08
C LEU A 76 -21.23 25.57 15.77
N PRO A 77 -22.03 26.62 16.02
CA PRO A 77 -21.59 27.99 15.77
C PRO A 77 -20.34 28.36 16.57
N VAL A 78 -20.33 28.02 17.87
CA VAL A 78 -19.22 28.33 18.77
C VAL A 78 -17.93 27.64 18.33
N LEU A 79 -17.99 26.35 17.98
CA LEU A 79 -16.83 25.57 17.55
C LEU A 79 -16.30 26.04 16.19
N CYS A 80 -17.17 26.46 15.28
CA CYS A 80 -16.76 26.98 13.97
C CYS A 80 -16.16 28.39 14.09
N GLU A 81 -16.84 29.30 14.78
CA GLU A 81 -16.44 30.71 14.88
C GLU A 81 -15.21 30.91 15.77
N GLN A 82 -15.14 30.22 16.92
CA GLN A 82 -14.08 30.45 17.92
C GLN A 82 -12.89 29.51 17.78
N HIS A 83 -13.08 28.33 17.21
CA HIS A 83 -12.02 27.31 17.12
C HIS A 83 -11.68 26.90 15.68
N GLY A 84 -12.31 27.52 14.68
CA GLY A 84 -12.02 27.28 13.27
C GLY A 84 -12.36 25.86 12.80
N LEU A 85 -13.19 25.13 13.55
CA LEU A 85 -13.64 23.80 13.10
C LEU A 85 -14.62 23.93 11.95
N THR A 86 -14.65 22.92 11.09
CA THR A 86 -15.66 22.85 10.01
C THR A 86 -16.93 22.16 10.50
N PRO A 87 -18.10 22.42 9.88
CA PRO A 87 -19.33 21.67 10.17
C PRO A 87 -19.13 20.16 10.08
N ASP A 88 -18.37 19.68 9.09
CA ASP A 88 -18.07 18.25 8.92
C ASP A 88 -17.27 17.66 10.09
N GLN A 89 -16.31 18.42 10.64
CA GLN A 89 -15.58 18.01 11.84
C GLN A 89 -16.50 17.92 13.07
N VAL A 90 -17.42 18.87 13.23
CA VAL A 90 -18.41 18.85 14.31
C VAL A 90 -19.33 17.64 14.18
N VAL A 91 -19.77 17.33 12.95
CA VAL A 91 -20.58 16.15 12.65
C VAL A 91 -19.82 14.86 12.98
N ALA A 92 -18.54 14.76 12.60
CA ALA A 92 -17.70 13.60 12.90
C ALA A 92 -17.58 13.34 14.41
N ILE A 93 -17.36 14.39 15.21
CA ILE A 93 -17.31 14.29 16.68
C ILE A 93 -18.67 13.83 17.25
N ALA A 94 -19.76 14.36 16.71
CA ALA A 94 -21.11 14.10 17.20
C ALA A 94 -21.67 12.72 16.81
N SER A 95 -21.19 12.13 15.72
CA SER A 95 -21.73 10.89 15.12
C SER A 95 -21.25 9.60 15.79
N ASN A 96 -21.01 9.64 17.10
CA ASN A 96 -20.50 8.53 17.90
C ASN A 96 -21.30 8.37 19.20
N ILE A 97 -21.21 7.20 19.85
CA ILE A 97 -21.80 7.00 21.18
C ILE A 97 -21.13 7.97 22.16
N GLY A 98 -21.95 8.80 22.80
CA GLY A 98 -21.48 9.88 23.67
C GLY A 98 -21.06 11.15 22.95
N GLY A 99 -21.49 11.38 21.70
CA GLY A 99 -21.15 12.57 20.89
C GLY A 99 -21.37 13.92 21.59
N LYS A 100 -22.44 14.06 22.40
CA LYS A 100 -22.63 15.24 23.28
C LYS A 100 -21.42 15.49 24.18
N GLN A 101 -20.96 14.44 24.85
CA GLN A 101 -19.86 14.53 25.80
C GLN A 101 -18.55 14.83 25.08
N ALA A 102 -18.35 14.28 23.89
CA ALA A 102 -17.19 14.58 23.05
C ALA A 102 -17.18 16.07 22.65
N LEU A 103 -18.28 16.61 22.13
CA LEU A 103 -18.40 18.03 21.74
C LEU A 103 -18.14 18.99 22.91
N GLU A 104 -18.77 18.75 24.07
CA GLU A 104 -18.56 19.57 25.28
C GLU A 104 -17.09 19.52 25.75
N THR A 105 -16.43 18.37 25.58
CA THR A 105 -15.03 18.19 25.95
C THR A 105 -14.09 18.85 24.94
N VAL A 106 -14.39 18.80 23.64
CA VAL A 106 -13.65 19.52 22.59
C VAL A 106 -13.71 21.02 22.86
N GLN A 107 -14.89 21.58 23.09
CA GLN A 107 -15.03 23.00 23.44
C GLN A 107 -14.16 23.40 24.64
N ARG A 108 -14.09 22.54 25.67
CA ARG A 108 -13.32 22.80 26.89
C ARG A 108 -11.81 22.61 26.71
N LEU A 109 -11.38 21.56 26.01
CA LEU A 109 -9.99 21.11 25.99
C LEU A 109 -9.22 21.48 24.72
N LEU A 110 -9.89 21.83 23.62
CA LEU A 110 -9.21 22.21 22.38
C LEU A 110 -8.21 23.35 22.60
N PRO A 111 -8.56 24.48 23.27
CA PRO A 111 -7.58 25.55 23.51
C PRO A 111 -6.39 25.05 24.35
N VAL A 112 -6.65 24.30 25.42
CA VAL A 112 -5.61 23.78 26.32
C VAL A 112 -4.66 22.83 25.59
N LEU A 113 -5.19 21.90 24.80
CA LEU A 113 -4.40 20.92 24.04
C LEU A 113 -3.56 21.58 22.93
N CYS A 114 -4.10 22.62 22.29
CA CYS A 114 -3.38 23.36 21.27
C CYS A 114 -2.28 24.25 21.88
N GLU A 115 -2.62 25.06 22.89
CA GLU A 115 -1.70 26.04 23.47
C GLU A 115 -0.61 25.41 24.34
N GLN A 116 -0.97 24.43 25.19
CA GLN A 116 -0.04 23.86 26.17
C GLN A 116 0.68 22.61 25.66
N HIS A 117 0.04 21.83 24.79
CA HIS A 117 0.58 20.57 24.30
C HIS A 117 0.98 20.58 22.82
N GLY A 118 0.75 21.70 22.12
CA GLY A 118 1.14 21.87 20.73
C GLY A 118 0.43 20.92 19.77
N LEU A 119 -0.78 20.46 20.12
CA LEU A 119 -1.63 19.71 19.20
C LEU A 119 -2.31 20.66 18.21
N THR A 120 -2.69 20.12 17.06
CA THR A 120 -3.49 20.86 16.08
C THR A 120 -4.98 20.61 16.30
N PRO A 121 -5.87 21.53 15.87
CA PRO A 121 -7.31 21.30 15.90
C PRO A 121 -7.71 19.97 15.24
N ASP A 122 -7.10 19.63 14.11
CA ASP A 122 -7.36 18.37 13.40
C ASP A 122 -6.99 17.14 14.22
N GLN A 123 -5.88 17.18 14.98
CA GLN A 123 -5.52 16.08 15.89
C GLN A 123 -6.52 15.95 17.04
N VAL A 124 -7.01 17.07 17.60
CA VAL A 124 -8.05 17.06 18.63
C VAL A 124 -9.36 16.48 18.08
N VAL A 125 -9.76 16.86 16.86
CA VAL A 125 -10.93 16.31 16.17
C VAL A 125 -10.76 14.81 15.94
N ALA A 126 -9.60 14.34 15.49
CA ALA A 126 -9.34 12.92 15.27
C ALA A 126 -9.46 12.09 16.57
N ILE A 127 -8.96 12.61 17.70
CA ILE A 127 -9.13 11.96 19.01
C ILE A 127 -10.61 11.93 19.44
N ALA A 128 -11.33 13.02 19.20
CA ALA A 128 -12.71 13.19 19.64
C ALA A 128 -13.74 12.41 18.78
N SER A 129 -13.43 12.12 17.52
CA SER A 129 -14.33 11.51 16.53
C SER A 129 -14.46 9.99 16.66
N ASN A 130 -14.38 9.47 17.88
CA ASN A 130 -14.45 8.05 18.20
C ASN A 130 -15.37 7.79 19.39
N ASN A 131 -15.84 6.54 19.52
CA ASN A 131 -16.55 6.09 20.70
C ASN A 131 -15.69 6.32 21.96
N GLY A 132 -16.20 7.13 22.90
CA GLY A 132 -15.46 7.54 24.09
C GLY A 132 -14.47 8.70 23.89
N GLY A 133 -14.62 9.51 22.83
CA GLY A 133 -13.74 10.64 22.52
C GLY A 133 -13.48 11.61 23.70
N LYS A 134 -14.48 11.87 24.55
CA LYS A 134 -14.28 12.60 25.82
C LYS A 134 -13.18 11.99 26.68
N GLN A 135 -13.26 10.68 26.90
CA GLN A 135 -12.32 9.95 27.74
C GLN A 135 -10.93 9.94 27.12
N ALA A 136 -10.84 9.81 25.79
CA ALA A 136 -9.57 9.88 25.08
C ALA A 136 -8.92 11.27 25.25
N LEU A 137 -9.66 12.36 25.03
CA LEU A 137 -9.15 13.74 25.20
C LEU A 137 -8.66 14.03 26.62
N GLU A 138 -9.45 13.68 27.64
CA GLU A 138 -9.07 13.85 29.05
C GLU A 138 -7.80 13.03 29.39
N THR A 139 -7.65 11.85 28.77
CA THR A 139 -6.49 10.98 28.98
C THR A 139 -5.26 11.52 28.26
N VAL A 140 -5.41 12.05 27.04
CA VAL A 140 -4.32 12.72 26.31
C VAL A 140 -3.81 13.91 27.10
N GLN A 141 -4.70 14.78 27.59
CA GLN A 141 -4.30 15.91 28.44
C GLN A 141 -3.46 15.45 29.64
N ARG A 142 -3.86 14.36 30.30
CA ARG A 142 -3.17 13.82 31.48
C ARG A 142 -1.85 13.12 31.15
N LEU A 143 -1.82 12.29 30.11
CA LEU A 143 -0.73 11.34 29.84
C LEU A 143 0.25 11.80 28.75
N LEU A 144 -0.11 12.77 27.90
CA LEU A 144 0.79 13.24 26.85
C LEU A 144 2.15 13.70 27.41
N PRO A 145 2.23 14.55 28.46
CA PRO A 145 3.52 14.94 29.02
C PRO A 145 4.32 13.74 29.52
N VAL A 146 3.67 12.84 30.28
CA VAL A 146 4.31 11.66 30.86
C VAL A 146 4.86 10.72 29.78
N LEU A 147 4.07 10.43 28.75
CA LEU A 147 4.47 9.56 27.63
C LEU A 147 5.59 10.17 26.79
N CYS A 148 5.60 11.50 26.60
CA CYS A 148 6.67 12.16 25.86
C CYS A 148 7.96 12.23 26.66
N GLU A 149 7.89 12.66 27.92
CA GLU A 149 9.06 12.95 28.75
C GLU A 149 9.71 11.68 29.30
N GLN A 150 8.91 10.70 29.73
CA GLN A 150 9.43 9.50 30.40
C GLN A 150 9.64 8.33 29.46
N HIS A 151 8.85 8.23 28.39
CA HIS A 151 8.88 7.09 27.47
C HIS A 151 9.36 7.46 26.06
N GLY A 152 9.75 8.72 25.83
CA GLY A 152 10.31 9.18 24.57
C GLY A 152 9.34 9.13 23.38
N LEU A 153 8.04 9.00 23.63
CA LEU A 153 7.05 8.97 22.56
C LEU A 153 6.87 10.37 21.97
N THR A 154 6.63 10.43 20.67
CA THR A 154 6.27 11.68 20.01
C THR A 154 4.80 12.02 20.25
N ARG A 155 4.46 13.31 20.16
CA ARG A 155 3.05 13.77 20.20
C ARG A 155 2.20 13.08 19.13
N ALA A 156 2.76 12.88 17.94
CA ALA A 156 2.09 12.19 16.84
C ALA A 156 1.75 10.73 17.20
N GLN A 157 2.66 10.02 17.87
CA GLN A 157 2.40 8.65 18.35
C GLN A 157 1.31 8.62 19.42
N VAL A 158 1.32 9.55 20.37
CA VAL A 158 0.27 9.66 21.41
C VAL A 158 -1.10 9.94 20.76
N VAL A 159 -1.15 10.85 19.78
CA VAL A 159 -2.38 11.12 19.02
C VAL A 159 -2.84 9.86 18.28
N ALA A 160 -1.95 9.16 17.58
CA ALA A 160 -2.29 7.94 16.84
C ALA A 160 -2.87 6.84 17.75
N ILE A 161 -2.35 6.67 18.98
CA ILE A 161 -2.91 5.74 19.97
C ILE A 161 -4.31 6.19 20.42
N ALA A 162 -4.49 7.49 20.63
CA ALA A 162 -5.72 8.07 21.16
C ALA A 162 -6.87 8.14 20.15
N SER A 163 -6.56 8.21 18.84
CA SER A 163 -7.51 8.38 17.74
C SER A 163 -8.25 7.10 17.32
N ASN A 164 -8.49 6.17 18.25
CA ASN A 164 -9.22 4.93 18.02
C ASN A 164 -10.28 4.68 19.12
N GLY A 165 -11.22 3.78 18.86
CA GLY A 165 -12.17 3.29 19.84
C GLY A 165 -11.47 2.73 21.08
N GLY A 166 -11.74 3.34 22.24
CA GLY A 166 -11.06 2.97 23.48
C GLY A 166 -9.66 3.58 23.65
N GLY A 167 -9.32 4.66 22.95
CA GLY A 167 -8.01 5.34 23.04
C GLY A 167 -7.53 5.65 24.47
N LYS A 168 -8.44 5.97 25.42
CA LYS A 168 -8.10 6.06 26.86
C LYS A 168 -7.43 4.78 27.37
N GLN A 169 -8.06 3.64 27.10
CA GLN A 169 -7.60 2.34 27.57
C GLN A 169 -6.26 1.98 26.92
N ALA A 170 -6.09 2.29 25.64
CA ALA A 170 -4.83 2.07 24.93
C ALA A 170 -3.70 2.91 25.56
N LEU A 171 -3.90 4.22 25.77
CA LEU A 171 -2.90 5.10 26.39
C LEU A 171 -2.50 4.66 27.81
N GLU A 172 -3.48 4.33 28.67
CA GLU A 172 -3.20 3.83 30.02
C GLU A 172 -2.43 2.50 29.99
N THR A 173 -2.68 1.66 28.98
CA THR A 173 -1.99 0.38 28.82
C THR A 173 -0.58 0.57 28.27
N VAL A 174 -0.37 1.49 27.32
CA VAL A 174 0.96 1.87 26.82
C VAL A 174 1.82 2.39 27.97
N GLN A 175 1.30 3.32 28.78
CA GLN A 175 2.03 3.82 29.95
C GLN A 175 2.47 2.68 30.88
N ARG A 176 1.59 1.70 31.12
CA ARG A 176 1.87 0.57 32.01
C ARG A 176 2.82 -0.46 31.41
N LEU A 177 2.65 -0.80 30.13
CA LEU A 177 3.29 -1.97 29.51
C LEU A 177 4.48 -1.63 28.62
N LEU A 178 4.64 -0.39 28.17
CA LEU A 178 5.77 -0.01 27.30
C LEU A 178 7.12 -0.37 27.93
N PRO A 179 7.42 -0.04 29.21
CA PRO A 179 8.69 -0.43 29.82
C PRO A 179 8.88 -1.95 29.84
N VAL A 180 7.83 -2.68 30.24
CA VAL A 180 7.87 -4.15 30.35
C VAL A 180 8.10 -4.81 28.98
N LEU A 181 7.39 -4.37 27.95
CA LEU A 181 7.51 -4.89 26.59
C LEU A 181 8.88 -4.59 25.97
N CYS A 182 9.44 -3.42 26.26
CA CYS A 182 10.78 -3.05 25.77
C CYS A 182 11.89 -3.82 26.51
N GLU A 183 11.87 -3.80 27.84
CA GLU A 183 12.95 -4.36 28.66
C GLU A 183 12.94 -5.89 28.68
N GLN A 184 11.77 -6.53 28.75
CA GLN A 184 11.66 -7.99 28.92
C GLN A 184 11.46 -8.73 27.60
N HIS A 185 10.82 -8.10 26.61
CA HIS A 185 10.46 -8.75 25.34
C HIS A 185 11.21 -8.18 24.14
N GLY A 186 12.10 -7.19 24.34
CA GLY A 186 12.95 -6.63 23.30
C GLY A 186 12.19 -5.88 22.20
N LEU A 187 10.95 -5.47 22.46
CA LEU A 187 10.20 -4.63 21.53
C LEU A 187 10.75 -3.20 21.55
N ILE A 188 10.58 -2.48 20.45
CA ILE A 188 10.90 -1.04 20.39
C ILE A 188 9.63 -0.21 20.60
N PRO A 189 9.74 1.06 21.07
CA PRO A 189 8.59 1.93 21.29
C PRO A 189 7.65 2.03 20.08
N ASP A 190 8.21 2.09 18.86
CA ASP A 190 7.44 2.14 17.62
C ASP A 190 6.55 0.91 17.41
N GLN A 191 7.01 -0.28 17.80
CA GLN A 191 6.22 -1.52 17.73
C GLN A 191 5.09 -1.50 18.76
N VAL A 192 5.34 -1.02 19.97
CA VAL A 192 4.32 -0.88 21.02
C VAL A 192 3.24 0.12 20.58
N VAL A 193 3.65 1.24 19.99
CA VAL A 193 2.73 2.23 19.41
C VAL A 193 1.91 1.59 18.29
N ALA A 194 2.54 0.88 17.35
CA ALA A 194 1.84 0.22 16.26
C ALA A 194 0.78 -0.78 16.74
N ILE A 195 1.04 -1.55 17.81
CA ILE A 195 0.04 -2.45 18.41
C ILE A 195 -1.11 -1.67 19.06
N ALA A 196 -0.81 -0.53 19.68
CA ALA A 196 -1.76 0.26 20.44
C ALA A 196 -2.67 1.15 19.57
N SER A 197 -2.24 1.48 18.35
CA SER A 197 -2.92 2.40 17.42
C SER A 197 -4.07 1.78 16.62
N HIS A 198 -4.83 0.86 17.22
CA HIS A 198 -5.99 0.19 16.62
C HIS A 198 -7.13 0.03 17.63
N ASP A 199 -8.33 -0.26 17.14
CA ASP A 199 -9.47 -0.58 18.00
C ASP A 199 -9.14 -1.81 18.85
N GLY A 200 -9.27 -1.64 20.18
CA GLY A 200 -8.89 -2.68 21.13
C GLY A 200 -7.38 -2.78 21.40
N GLY A 201 -6.58 -1.74 21.10
CA GLY A 201 -5.13 -1.72 21.35
C GLY A 201 -4.70 -2.14 22.75
N LYS A 202 -5.48 -1.82 23.80
CA LYS A 202 -5.26 -2.37 25.16
C LYS A 202 -5.22 -3.90 25.16
N GLN A 203 -6.24 -4.52 24.57
CA GLN A 203 -6.37 -5.97 24.52
C GLN A 203 -5.24 -6.60 23.71
N ALA A 204 -4.85 -5.98 22.61
CA ALA A 204 -3.72 -6.43 21.80
C ALA A 204 -2.41 -6.39 22.61
N LEU A 205 -2.08 -5.28 23.28
CA LEU A 205 -0.89 -5.16 24.11
C LEU A 205 -0.84 -6.19 25.26
N GLU A 206 -1.95 -6.35 25.99
CA GLU A 206 -2.05 -7.36 27.07
C GLU A 206 -1.84 -8.78 26.52
N THR A 207 -2.34 -9.06 25.33
CA THR A 207 -2.19 -10.37 24.67
C THR A 207 -0.77 -10.59 24.15
N VAL A 208 -0.11 -9.55 23.62
CA VAL A 208 1.29 -9.62 23.20
C VAL A 208 2.18 -9.90 24.40
N GLN A 209 1.99 -9.18 25.52
CA GLN A 209 2.73 -9.47 26.75
C GLN A 209 2.57 -10.93 27.20
N GLN A 210 1.35 -11.47 27.11
CA GLN A 210 1.06 -12.84 27.52
C GLN A 210 1.59 -13.91 26.55
N LEU A 211 1.41 -13.71 25.25
CA LEU A 211 1.61 -14.75 24.24
C LEU A 211 2.92 -14.63 23.47
N LEU A 212 3.61 -13.49 23.47
CA LEU A 212 4.87 -13.33 22.75
C LEU A 212 5.90 -14.39 23.14
N PRO A 213 6.17 -14.68 24.44
CA PRO A 213 7.12 -15.73 24.80
C PRO A 213 6.71 -17.10 24.26
N VAL A 214 5.43 -17.46 24.40
CA VAL A 214 4.89 -18.76 23.96
C VAL A 214 4.97 -18.91 22.44
N LEU A 215 4.59 -17.88 21.69
CA LEU A 215 4.63 -17.86 20.23
C LEU A 215 6.06 -17.93 19.69
N CYS A 216 7.01 -17.27 20.34
CA CYS A 216 8.40 -17.31 19.95
C CYS A 216 9.07 -18.65 20.29
N GLU A 217 8.92 -19.12 21.54
CA GLU A 217 9.63 -20.30 22.03
C GLU A 217 9.03 -21.60 21.49
N GLN A 218 7.70 -21.71 21.39
CA GLN A 218 7.04 -22.96 21.01
C GLN A 218 6.67 -23.04 19.53
N HIS A 219 6.45 -21.89 18.87
CA HIS A 219 6.01 -21.85 17.47
C HIS A 219 7.04 -21.23 16.53
N GLY A 220 8.21 -20.82 17.03
CA GLY A 220 9.32 -20.30 16.24
C GLY A 220 9.01 -18.97 15.55
N LEU A 221 7.97 -18.25 16.00
CA LEU A 221 7.67 -16.93 15.47
C LEU A 221 8.69 -15.90 15.97
N THR A 222 8.93 -14.87 15.16
CA THR A 222 9.76 -13.74 15.59
C THR A 222 8.91 -12.68 16.30
N PRO A 223 9.51 -11.84 17.17
CA PRO A 223 8.81 -10.69 17.75
C PRO A 223 8.18 -9.79 16.68
N ALA A 224 8.84 -9.61 15.54
CA ALA A 224 8.32 -8.82 14.41
C ALA A 224 7.04 -9.44 13.82
N GLN A 225 6.96 -10.76 13.71
CA GLN A 225 5.75 -11.45 13.24
C GLN A 225 4.60 -11.33 14.25
N VAL A 226 4.89 -11.47 15.54
CA VAL A 226 3.88 -11.28 16.60
C VAL A 226 3.34 -9.85 16.59
N VAL A 227 4.21 -8.85 16.45
CA VAL A 227 3.83 -7.44 16.30
C VAL A 227 2.96 -7.26 15.05
N ALA A 228 3.35 -7.81 13.89
CA ALA A 228 2.59 -7.69 12.65
C ALA A 228 1.18 -8.30 12.74
N ILE A 229 0.99 -9.38 13.50
CA ILE A 229 -0.35 -9.96 13.76
C ILE A 229 -1.15 -9.03 14.67
N ALA A 230 -0.52 -8.51 15.72
CA ALA A 230 -1.16 -7.71 16.76
C ALA A 230 -1.54 -6.28 16.32
N SER A 231 -0.81 -5.70 15.36
CA SER A 231 -1.00 -4.36 14.81
C SER A 231 -2.15 -4.29 13.79
N ASN A 232 -3.31 -4.83 14.15
CA ASN A 232 -4.54 -4.79 13.36
C ASN A 232 -5.77 -4.73 14.29
N ASN A 233 -6.92 -4.32 13.75
CA ASN A 233 -8.17 -4.39 14.49
C ASN A 233 -8.48 -5.85 14.82
N GLY A 234 -8.65 -6.17 16.10
CA GLY A 234 -8.79 -7.55 16.56
C GLY A 234 -7.47 -8.31 16.66
N GLY A 235 -6.34 -7.63 16.90
CA GLY A 235 -5.04 -8.27 17.13
C GLY A 235 -5.05 -9.34 18.23
N LYS A 236 -5.77 -9.12 19.35
CA LYS A 236 -5.97 -10.14 20.41
C LYS A 236 -6.56 -11.45 19.86
N PRO A 237 -7.78 -11.46 19.30
CA PRO A 237 -8.36 -12.69 18.79
C PRO A 237 -7.52 -13.31 17.67
N ALA A 238 -6.78 -12.53 16.88
CA ALA A 238 -5.86 -13.05 15.88
C ALA A 238 -4.69 -13.83 16.52
N LEU A 239 -4.00 -13.27 17.51
CA LEU A 239 -2.92 -13.93 18.24
C LEU A 239 -3.37 -15.22 18.94
N GLU A 240 -4.50 -15.19 19.64
CA GLU A 240 -5.08 -16.38 20.28
C GLU A 240 -5.40 -17.48 19.25
N THR A 241 -5.84 -17.08 18.06
CA THR A 241 -6.14 -18.01 16.97
C THR A 241 -4.87 -18.58 16.34
N VAL A 242 -3.82 -17.77 16.19
CA VAL A 242 -2.50 -18.24 15.72
C VAL A 242 -1.95 -19.28 16.70
N GLN A 243 -1.94 -19.00 18.00
CA GLN A 243 -1.51 -19.96 19.01
C GLN A 243 -2.27 -21.29 18.89
N ARG A 244 -3.59 -21.24 18.69
CA ARG A 244 -4.43 -22.42 18.59
C ARG A 244 -4.29 -23.19 17.27
N LEU A 245 -4.20 -22.48 16.14
CA LEU A 245 -4.33 -23.07 14.80
C LEU A 245 -3.01 -23.23 14.06
N LEU A 246 -1.93 -22.55 14.44
CA LEU A 246 -0.64 -22.67 13.75
C LEU A 246 -0.16 -24.14 13.71
N PRO A 247 -0.15 -24.91 14.81
CA PRO A 247 0.26 -26.32 14.74
C PRO A 247 -0.60 -27.13 13.77
N VAL A 248 -1.92 -26.97 13.84
CA VAL A 248 -2.87 -27.71 13.01
C VAL A 248 -2.71 -27.37 11.53
N LEU A 249 -2.56 -26.08 11.20
CA LEU A 249 -2.36 -25.61 9.82
C LEU A 249 -1.04 -26.08 9.23
N CYS A 250 0.02 -26.14 10.04
CA CYS A 250 1.32 -26.63 9.60
C CYS A 250 1.31 -28.15 9.41
N GLU A 251 0.85 -28.90 10.41
CA GLU A 251 0.89 -30.37 10.41
C GLU A 251 -0.09 -31.01 9.42
N GLN A 252 -1.32 -30.48 9.33
CA GLN A 252 -2.39 -31.10 8.54
C GLN A 252 -2.54 -30.51 7.15
N HIS A 253 -2.16 -29.25 6.95
CA HIS A 253 -2.36 -28.55 5.68
C HIS A 253 -1.05 -28.13 4.99
N GLY A 254 0.10 -28.45 5.58
CA GLY A 254 1.41 -28.18 4.99
C GLY A 254 1.74 -26.70 4.82
N LEU A 255 1.05 -25.83 5.57
CA LEU A 255 1.39 -24.41 5.59
C LEU A 255 2.68 -24.18 6.39
N ILE A 256 3.42 -23.15 6.06
CA ILE A 256 4.58 -22.71 6.85
C ILE A 256 4.17 -21.58 7.80
N PRO A 257 4.89 -21.36 8.92
CA PRO A 257 4.58 -20.28 9.87
C PRO A 257 4.41 -18.91 9.20
N ASP A 258 5.26 -18.57 8.23
CA ASP A 258 5.18 -17.31 7.48
C ASP A 258 3.85 -17.13 6.74
N GLN A 259 3.26 -18.22 6.22
CA GLN A 259 1.95 -18.18 5.57
C GLN A 259 0.83 -17.99 6.58
N VAL A 260 0.92 -18.63 7.76
CA VAL A 260 -0.05 -18.43 8.84
C VAL A 260 0.00 -17.00 9.36
N VAL A 261 1.20 -16.44 9.53
CA VAL A 261 1.41 -15.03 9.88
C VAL A 261 0.79 -14.13 8.81
N ALA A 262 1.09 -14.36 7.53
CA ALA A 262 0.53 -13.56 6.44
C ALA A 262 -1.00 -13.58 6.40
N ILE A 263 -1.67 -14.67 6.77
CA ILE A 263 -3.14 -14.72 6.86
C ILE A 263 -3.64 -13.95 8.09
N ALA A 264 -2.91 -14.00 9.19
CA ALA A 264 -3.31 -13.43 10.48
C ALA A 264 -3.05 -11.92 10.60
N SER A 265 -2.09 -11.37 9.84
CA SER A 265 -1.66 -9.98 9.86
C SER A 265 -2.58 -9.01 9.10
N HIS A 266 -3.90 -9.20 9.23
CA HIS A 266 -4.92 -8.35 8.61
C HIS A 266 -6.14 -8.20 9.53
N ASP A 267 -6.95 -7.18 9.28
CA ASP A 267 -8.23 -7.02 9.97
C ASP A 267 -9.11 -8.25 9.75
N GLY A 268 -9.53 -8.86 10.86
CA GLY A 268 -10.26 -10.13 10.83
C GLY A 268 -9.40 -11.37 10.62
N GLY A 269 -8.09 -11.31 10.88
CA GLY A 269 -7.15 -12.44 10.76
C GLY A 269 -7.60 -13.74 11.44
N LYS A 270 -8.25 -13.65 12.62
CA LYS A 270 -8.93 -14.79 13.25
C LYS A 270 -9.90 -15.50 12.31
N GLN A 271 -10.79 -14.72 11.70
CA GLN A 271 -11.83 -15.23 10.81
C GLN A 271 -11.22 -15.83 9.54
N ALA A 272 -10.16 -15.22 9.01
CA ALA A 272 -9.43 -15.75 7.87
C ALA A 272 -8.79 -17.11 8.20
N LEU A 273 -8.06 -17.24 9.32
CA LEU A 273 -7.45 -18.50 9.75
C LEU A 273 -8.46 -19.62 9.96
N GLU A 274 -9.56 -19.36 10.68
CA GLU A 274 -10.64 -20.34 10.89
C GLU A 274 -11.26 -20.79 9.55
N THR A 275 -11.33 -19.88 8.57
CA THR A 275 -11.87 -20.19 7.24
C THR A 275 -10.87 -20.96 6.38
N VAL A 276 -9.57 -20.65 6.46
CA VAL A 276 -8.51 -21.42 5.78
C VAL A 276 -8.51 -22.85 6.30
N GLN A 277 -8.52 -23.07 7.62
CA GLN A 277 -8.60 -24.41 8.20
C GLN A 277 -9.80 -25.21 7.65
N ARG A 278 -10.96 -24.55 7.51
CA ARG A 278 -12.19 -25.19 7.03
C ARG A 278 -12.21 -25.44 5.52
N LEU A 279 -11.74 -24.47 4.72
CA LEU A 279 -11.96 -24.45 3.28
C LEU A 279 -10.74 -24.86 2.45
N LEU A 280 -9.52 -24.84 3.00
CA LEU A 280 -8.33 -25.21 2.25
C LEU A 280 -8.44 -26.62 1.63
N PRO A 281 -8.84 -27.68 2.36
CA PRO A 281 -9.00 -29.01 1.76
C PRO A 281 -10.01 -29.00 0.61
N VAL A 282 -11.17 -28.37 0.81
CA VAL A 282 -12.25 -28.31 -0.18
C VAL A 282 -11.81 -27.56 -1.44
N LEU A 283 -11.13 -26.42 -1.29
CA LEU A 283 -10.63 -25.61 -2.39
C LEU A 283 -9.53 -26.33 -3.19
N CYS A 284 -8.67 -27.09 -2.52
CA CYS A 284 -7.63 -27.88 -3.17
C CYS A 284 -8.22 -29.08 -3.91
N GLU A 285 -9.04 -29.88 -3.23
CA GLU A 285 -9.57 -31.14 -3.77
C GLU A 285 -10.63 -30.93 -4.86
N GLN A 286 -11.56 -29.99 -4.66
CA GLN A 286 -12.70 -29.82 -5.57
C GLN A 286 -12.45 -28.78 -6.65
N HIS A 287 -11.63 -27.76 -6.37
CA HIS A 287 -11.41 -26.64 -7.30
C HIS A 287 -9.99 -26.60 -7.87
N GLY A 288 -9.10 -27.50 -7.44
CA GLY A 288 -7.74 -27.61 -7.96
C GLY A 288 -6.87 -26.39 -7.67
N LEU A 289 -7.19 -25.64 -6.61
CA LEU A 289 -6.31 -24.57 -6.12
C LEU A 289 -5.12 -25.19 -5.37
N ILE A 290 -4.00 -24.49 -5.35
CA ILE A 290 -2.85 -24.87 -4.51
C ILE A 290 -2.88 -24.10 -3.19
N PRO A 291 -2.27 -24.62 -2.10
CA PRO A 291 -2.23 -23.92 -0.80
C PRO A 291 -1.75 -22.47 -0.89
N ALA A 292 -0.74 -22.19 -1.72
CA ALA A 292 -0.24 -20.83 -1.94
C ALA A 292 -1.29 -19.87 -2.51
N GLN A 293 -2.21 -20.36 -3.36
CA GLN A 293 -3.32 -19.54 -3.89
C GLN A 293 -4.38 -19.29 -2.82
N VAL A 294 -4.70 -20.29 -1.99
CA VAL A 294 -5.62 -20.14 -0.86
C VAL A 294 -5.06 -19.12 0.15
N VAL A 295 -3.77 -19.20 0.46
CA VAL A 295 -3.06 -18.23 1.30
C VAL A 295 -3.13 -16.83 0.68
N ALA A 296 -2.82 -16.68 -0.61
CA ALA A 296 -2.91 -15.38 -1.29
C ALA A 296 -4.32 -14.75 -1.26
N ILE A 297 -5.38 -15.54 -1.33
CA ILE A 297 -6.77 -15.05 -1.19
C ILE A 297 -7.05 -14.62 0.27
N ALA A 298 -6.55 -15.39 1.24
CA ALA A 298 -6.82 -15.20 2.65
C ALA A 298 -6.00 -14.07 3.29
N SER A 299 -4.80 -13.78 2.78
CA SER A 299 -3.86 -12.75 3.24
C SER A 299 -4.26 -11.35 2.79
N ASN A 300 -5.51 -10.96 3.06
CA ASN A 300 -6.06 -9.65 2.75
C ASN A 300 -7.17 -9.30 3.75
N ASN A 301 -7.46 -8.01 3.90
CA ASN A 301 -8.63 -7.56 4.64
C ASN A 301 -9.91 -8.16 4.02
N GLY A 302 -10.67 -8.92 4.81
CA GLY A 302 -11.82 -9.67 4.31
C GLY A 302 -11.47 -11.02 3.65
N GLY A 303 -10.35 -11.66 4.01
CA GLY A 303 -9.95 -12.97 3.50
C GLY A 303 -11.01 -14.07 3.67
N LYS A 304 -11.73 -14.11 4.80
CA LYS A 304 -12.87 -15.04 5.01
C LYS A 304 -13.95 -14.90 3.93
N PRO A 305 -14.61 -13.74 3.77
CA PRO A 305 -15.64 -13.60 2.74
C PRO A 305 -15.09 -13.80 1.33
N ALA A 306 -13.82 -13.50 1.06
CA ALA A 306 -13.19 -13.78 -0.23
C ALA A 306 -13.10 -15.30 -0.51
N LEU A 307 -12.60 -16.09 0.44
CA LEU A 307 -12.52 -17.56 0.32
C LEU A 307 -13.89 -18.20 0.11
N GLU A 308 -14.89 -17.82 0.91
CA GLU A 308 -16.28 -18.32 0.77
C GLU A 308 -16.85 -17.96 -0.61
N THR A 309 -16.50 -16.79 -1.14
CA THR A 309 -16.96 -16.35 -2.47
C THR A 309 -16.24 -17.10 -3.59
N VAL A 310 -14.94 -17.38 -3.45
CA VAL A 310 -14.19 -18.21 -4.40
C VAL A 310 -14.80 -19.60 -4.47
N GLN A 311 -15.04 -20.25 -3.33
CA GLN A 311 -15.70 -21.57 -3.30
C GLN A 311 -17.04 -21.55 -4.06
N ARG A 312 -17.85 -20.50 -3.85
CA ARG A 312 -19.16 -20.38 -4.47
C ARG A 312 -19.12 -20.03 -5.96
N LEU A 313 -18.24 -19.12 -6.38
CA LEU A 313 -18.27 -18.50 -7.70
C LEU A 313 -17.21 -19.03 -8.68
N LEU A 314 -16.15 -19.70 -8.22
CA LEU A 314 -15.11 -20.21 -9.10
C LEU A 314 -15.67 -21.12 -10.21
N PRO A 315 -16.55 -22.11 -9.94
CA PRO A 315 -17.12 -22.94 -11.00
C PRO A 315 -17.89 -22.11 -12.02
N VAL A 316 -18.77 -21.21 -11.55
CA VAL A 316 -19.61 -20.35 -12.40
C VAL A 316 -18.76 -19.44 -13.29
N LEU A 317 -17.73 -18.81 -12.72
CA LEU A 317 -16.83 -17.92 -13.45
C LEU A 317 -15.98 -18.65 -14.50
N CYS A 318 -15.56 -19.88 -14.21
CA CYS A 318 -14.81 -20.69 -15.17
C CYS A 318 -15.70 -21.22 -16.30
N GLU A 319 -16.83 -21.84 -15.94
CA GLU A 319 -17.70 -22.54 -16.89
C GLU A 319 -18.51 -21.59 -17.76
N GLN A 320 -19.06 -20.51 -17.19
CA GLN A 320 -19.97 -19.61 -17.91
C GLN A 320 -19.26 -18.40 -18.51
N HIS A 321 -18.17 -17.95 -17.89
CA HIS A 321 -17.47 -16.73 -18.31
C HIS A 321 -16.08 -16.99 -18.89
N GLY A 322 -15.63 -18.25 -18.91
CA GLY A 322 -14.35 -18.66 -19.52
C GLY A 322 -13.12 -18.10 -18.80
N LEU A 323 -13.26 -17.70 -17.53
CA LEU A 323 -12.12 -17.25 -16.73
C LEU A 323 -11.27 -18.45 -16.32
N THR A 324 -9.97 -18.24 -16.25
CA THR A 324 -9.05 -19.23 -15.67
C THR A 324 -9.09 -19.16 -14.15
N ARG A 325 -8.74 -20.26 -13.48
CA ARG A 325 -8.57 -20.29 -12.01
C ARG A 325 -7.60 -19.21 -11.54
N ALA A 326 -6.49 -19.02 -12.26
CA ALA A 326 -5.50 -17.99 -11.95
C ALA A 326 -6.09 -16.57 -11.99
N GLN A 327 -6.99 -16.28 -12.95
CA GLN A 327 -7.69 -14.99 -13.01
C GLN A 327 -8.67 -14.83 -11.85
N VAL A 328 -9.42 -15.87 -11.48
CA VAL A 328 -10.31 -15.82 -10.31
C VAL A 328 -9.53 -15.59 -9.02
N VAL A 329 -8.38 -16.26 -8.85
CA VAL A 329 -7.46 -16.05 -7.72
C VAL A 329 -6.95 -14.60 -7.73
N ALA A 330 -6.48 -14.09 -8.88
CA ALA A 330 -5.98 -12.72 -8.99
C ALA A 330 -7.03 -11.66 -8.65
N ILE A 331 -8.32 -11.89 -8.96
CA ILE A 331 -9.41 -10.99 -8.54
C ILE A 331 -9.63 -11.07 -7.02
N ALA A 332 -9.56 -12.27 -6.46
CA ALA A 332 -9.87 -12.53 -5.07
C ALA A 332 -8.75 -12.14 -4.08
N SER A 333 -7.50 -12.10 -4.54
CA SER A 333 -6.29 -11.81 -3.74
C SER A 333 -6.04 -10.31 -3.49
N ASN A 334 -7.11 -9.54 -3.28
CA ASN A 334 -7.04 -8.11 -2.95
C ASN A 334 -8.06 -7.75 -1.86
N GLY A 335 -7.88 -6.59 -1.23
CA GLY A 335 -8.85 -6.00 -0.31
C GLY A 335 -10.23 -5.88 -0.96
N GLY A 336 -11.23 -6.56 -0.38
CA GLY A 336 -12.58 -6.60 -0.92
C GLY A 336 -12.79 -7.60 -2.07
N GLY A 337 -11.93 -8.62 -2.22
CA GLY A 337 -12.02 -9.64 -3.27
C GLY A 337 -13.40 -10.28 -3.46
N LYS A 338 -14.18 -10.48 -2.38
CA LYS A 338 -15.61 -10.89 -2.47
C LYS A 338 -16.42 -9.97 -3.39
N GLN A 339 -16.32 -8.67 -3.14
CA GLN A 339 -17.09 -7.66 -3.87
C GLN A 339 -16.66 -7.60 -5.34
N ALA A 340 -15.35 -7.73 -5.59
CA ALA A 340 -14.82 -7.78 -6.95
C ALA A 340 -15.35 -8.99 -7.72
N LEU A 341 -15.30 -10.20 -7.13
CA LEU A 341 -15.82 -11.43 -7.76
C LEU A 341 -17.32 -11.35 -8.07
N GLU A 342 -18.15 -10.92 -7.11
CA GLU A 342 -19.59 -10.73 -7.30
C GLU A 342 -19.87 -9.72 -8.42
N THR A 343 -19.06 -8.67 -8.52
CA THR A 343 -19.20 -7.63 -9.55
C THR A 343 -18.74 -8.13 -10.93
N VAL A 344 -17.66 -8.91 -11.01
CA VAL A 344 -17.21 -9.54 -12.25
C VAL A 344 -18.29 -10.47 -12.78
N GLN A 345 -18.86 -11.34 -11.94
CA GLN A 345 -19.96 -12.22 -12.34
C GLN A 345 -21.12 -11.42 -12.94
N ARG A 346 -21.50 -10.31 -12.30
CA ARG A 346 -22.62 -9.46 -12.73
C ARG A 346 -22.32 -8.66 -14.00
N LEU A 347 -21.14 -8.04 -14.09
CA LEU A 347 -20.84 -7.01 -15.09
C LEU A 347 -20.02 -7.51 -16.28
N LEU A 348 -19.29 -8.62 -16.18
CA LEU A 348 -18.50 -9.14 -17.31
C LEU A 348 -19.33 -9.33 -18.58
N PRO A 349 -20.55 -9.90 -18.56
CA PRO A 349 -21.38 -10.01 -19.77
C PRO A 349 -21.72 -8.65 -20.38
N VAL A 350 -22.09 -7.68 -19.54
CA VAL A 350 -22.47 -6.32 -19.97
C VAL A 350 -21.28 -5.58 -20.55
N LEU A 351 -20.12 -5.62 -19.88
CA LEU A 351 -18.88 -4.99 -20.34
C LEU A 351 -18.37 -5.57 -21.67
N ARG A 352 -18.55 -6.87 -21.87
CA ARG A 352 -18.20 -7.52 -23.15
C ARG A 352 -19.15 -7.12 -24.27
N GLN A 353 -20.46 -7.18 -24.03
CA GLN A 353 -21.47 -6.96 -25.07
C GLN A 353 -21.63 -5.49 -25.44
N ALA A 354 -21.75 -4.60 -24.45
CA ALA A 354 -22.04 -3.18 -24.68
C ALA A 354 -20.77 -2.35 -24.91
N HIS A 355 -19.65 -2.71 -24.28
CA HIS A 355 -18.43 -1.89 -24.29
C HIS A 355 -17.25 -2.55 -25.02
N GLY A 356 -17.41 -3.80 -25.47
CA GLY A 356 -16.39 -4.52 -26.24
C GLY A 356 -15.12 -4.85 -25.45
N LEU A 357 -15.19 -4.88 -24.11
CA LEU A 357 -14.05 -5.24 -23.28
C LEU A 357 -13.80 -6.75 -23.32
N THR A 358 -12.53 -7.14 -23.35
CA THR A 358 -12.13 -8.54 -23.25
C THR A 358 -12.19 -9.03 -21.79
N PRO A 359 -12.36 -10.34 -21.54
CA PRO A 359 -12.28 -10.89 -20.19
C PRO A 359 -10.96 -10.54 -19.50
N ALA A 360 -9.84 -10.52 -20.21
CA ALA A 360 -8.54 -10.13 -19.67
C ALA A 360 -8.51 -8.67 -19.17
N GLN A 361 -9.15 -7.75 -19.89
CA GLN A 361 -9.25 -6.36 -19.45
C GLN A 361 -10.17 -6.21 -18.22
N VAL A 362 -11.29 -6.93 -18.18
CA VAL A 362 -12.18 -6.94 -17.00
C VAL A 362 -11.45 -7.50 -15.78
N VAL A 363 -10.66 -8.57 -15.94
CA VAL A 363 -9.82 -9.12 -14.88
C VAL A 363 -8.78 -8.09 -14.42
N ALA A 364 -8.08 -7.44 -15.34
CA ALA A 364 -7.09 -6.41 -15.00
C ALA A 364 -7.70 -5.27 -14.16
N ILE A 365 -8.88 -4.79 -14.52
CA ILE A 365 -9.60 -3.74 -13.75
C ILE A 365 -10.00 -4.26 -12.36
N ALA A 366 -10.39 -5.52 -12.26
CA ALA A 366 -10.92 -6.11 -11.03
C ALA A 366 -9.85 -6.58 -10.04
N SER A 367 -8.62 -6.83 -10.49
CA SER A 367 -7.51 -7.38 -9.72
C SER A 367 -6.73 -6.34 -8.89
N HIS A 368 -7.46 -5.41 -8.27
CA HIS A 368 -6.91 -4.38 -7.38
C HIS A 368 -7.88 -4.09 -6.22
N ASP A 369 -7.36 -3.46 -5.17
CA ASP A 369 -8.18 -2.92 -4.08
C ASP A 369 -9.26 -1.98 -4.64
N GLY A 370 -10.52 -2.29 -4.31
CA GLY A 370 -11.67 -1.55 -4.85
C GLY A 370 -12.06 -1.91 -6.28
N GLY A 371 -11.64 -3.07 -6.82
CA GLY A 371 -11.97 -3.53 -8.18
C GLY A 371 -13.47 -3.49 -8.54
N LYS A 372 -14.38 -3.72 -7.57
CA LYS A 372 -15.83 -3.50 -7.74
C LYS A 372 -16.13 -2.07 -8.20
N GLN A 373 -15.59 -1.09 -7.48
CA GLN A 373 -15.84 0.32 -7.73
C GLN A 373 -15.28 0.73 -9.09
N ALA A 374 -14.09 0.23 -9.44
CA ALA A 374 -13.49 0.47 -10.75
C ALA A 374 -14.38 -0.09 -11.88
N LEU A 375 -14.87 -1.33 -11.77
CA LEU A 375 -15.76 -1.92 -12.78
C LEU A 375 -17.08 -1.16 -12.95
N GLU A 376 -17.74 -0.80 -11.86
CA GLU A 376 -18.99 -0.01 -11.89
C GLU A 376 -18.75 1.35 -12.56
N THR A 377 -17.61 1.97 -12.28
CA THR A 377 -17.23 3.27 -12.87
C THR A 377 -16.87 3.15 -14.34
N VAL A 378 -16.17 2.08 -14.75
CA VAL A 378 -15.89 1.81 -16.16
C VAL A 378 -17.19 1.62 -16.95
N GLN A 379 -18.14 0.86 -16.42
CA GLN A 379 -19.45 0.71 -17.06
C GLN A 379 -20.14 2.07 -17.27
N GLN A 380 -20.06 2.96 -16.27
CA GLN A 380 -20.70 4.27 -16.31
C GLN A 380 -19.97 5.27 -17.22
N LEU A 381 -18.64 5.37 -17.12
CA LEU A 381 -17.85 6.46 -17.69
C LEU A 381 -17.15 6.12 -19.01
N LEU A 382 -16.97 4.84 -19.35
CA LEU A 382 -16.30 4.48 -20.61
C LEU A 382 -16.96 5.13 -21.84
N PRO A 383 -18.31 5.12 -22.02
CA PRO A 383 -18.93 5.79 -23.16
C PRO A 383 -18.63 7.30 -23.18
N VAL A 384 -18.76 7.97 -22.04
CA VAL A 384 -18.54 9.41 -21.90
C VAL A 384 -17.09 9.78 -22.24
N LEU A 385 -16.12 9.05 -21.68
CA LEU A 385 -14.69 9.28 -21.90
C LEU A 385 -14.27 9.03 -23.36
N CYS A 386 -14.85 8.02 -24.02
CA CYS A 386 -14.57 7.75 -25.42
C CYS A 386 -15.23 8.76 -26.36
N GLU A 387 -16.52 9.05 -26.17
CA GLU A 387 -17.30 9.86 -27.09
C GLU A 387 -17.03 11.36 -26.95
N GLN A 388 -16.87 11.86 -25.71
CA GLN A 388 -16.72 13.29 -25.44
C GLN A 388 -15.26 13.73 -25.30
N HIS A 389 -14.39 12.84 -24.81
CA HIS A 389 -12.99 13.18 -24.53
C HIS A 389 -12.00 12.47 -25.46
N GLY A 390 -12.48 11.65 -26.41
CA GLY A 390 -11.65 11.02 -27.44
C GLY A 390 -10.69 9.94 -26.90
N LEU A 391 -10.84 9.49 -25.66
CA LEU A 391 -9.98 8.45 -25.10
C LEU A 391 -10.29 7.09 -25.73
N THR A 392 -9.24 6.30 -25.93
CA THR A 392 -9.40 4.91 -26.38
C THR A 392 -9.84 4.02 -25.21
N ARG A 393 -10.49 2.90 -25.54
CA ARG A 393 -10.84 1.88 -24.54
C ARG A 393 -9.62 1.37 -23.78
N ALA A 394 -8.48 1.21 -24.47
CA ALA A 394 -7.23 0.77 -23.84
C ALA A 394 -6.74 1.77 -22.79
N GLN A 395 -6.87 3.08 -23.05
CA GLN A 395 -6.52 4.12 -22.10
C GLN A 395 -7.45 4.12 -20.88
N VAL A 396 -8.76 3.98 -21.08
CA VAL A 396 -9.72 3.86 -19.97
C VAL A 396 -9.42 2.62 -19.12
N VAL A 397 -9.09 1.49 -19.74
CA VAL A 397 -8.67 0.27 -19.04
C VAL A 397 -7.38 0.50 -18.26
N ALA A 398 -6.37 1.16 -18.84
CA ALA A 398 -5.11 1.45 -18.17
C ALA A 398 -5.31 2.33 -16.92
N ILE A 399 -6.14 3.37 -17.02
CA ILE A 399 -6.49 4.22 -15.87
C ILE A 399 -7.20 3.42 -14.77
N ALA A 400 -8.10 2.52 -15.17
CA ALA A 400 -8.92 1.74 -14.24
C ALA A 400 -8.18 0.56 -13.58
N SER A 401 -7.10 0.06 -14.18
CA SER A 401 -6.36 -1.12 -13.72
C SER A 401 -5.28 -0.76 -12.70
N ASN A 402 -5.67 0.01 -11.68
CA ASN A 402 -4.82 0.45 -10.58
C ASN A 402 -5.65 0.59 -9.30
N GLY A 403 -4.99 0.60 -8.14
CA GLY A 403 -5.60 0.93 -6.86
C GLY A 403 -6.27 2.32 -6.90
N GLY A 404 -7.58 2.35 -6.64
CA GLY A 404 -8.36 3.59 -6.73
C GLY A 404 -8.78 3.99 -8.16
N GLY A 405 -8.78 3.08 -9.13
CA GLY A 405 -9.15 3.34 -10.53
C GLY A 405 -10.47 4.10 -10.73
N LYS A 406 -11.50 3.88 -9.88
CA LYS A 406 -12.72 4.71 -9.86
C LYS A 406 -12.41 6.19 -9.73
N GLN A 407 -11.62 6.53 -8.72
CA GLN A 407 -11.28 7.91 -8.41
C GLN A 407 -10.45 8.55 -9.53
N ALA A 408 -9.56 7.78 -10.15
CA ALA A 408 -8.79 8.24 -11.30
C ALA A 408 -9.72 8.55 -12.49
N LEU A 409 -10.66 7.66 -12.84
CA LEU A 409 -11.62 7.88 -13.94
C LEU A 409 -12.52 9.10 -13.73
N GLU A 410 -13.13 9.23 -12.55
CA GLU A 410 -13.96 10.40 -12.19
C GLU A 410 -13.15 11.71 -12.29
N THR A 411 -11.88 11.65 -11.90
CA THR A 411 -10.98 12.82 -11.96
C THR A 411 -10.56 13.14 -13.38
N VAL A 412 -10.27 12.14 -14.21
CA VAL A 412 -9.97 12.32 -15.64
C VAL A 412 -11.15 12.97 -16.34
N GLN A 413 -12.36 12.48 -16.14
CA GLN A 413 -13.58 13.08 -16.72
C GLN A 413 -13.68 14.57 -16.37
N ARG A 414 -13.40 14.94 -15.11
CA ARG A 414 -13.50 16.32 -14.63
C ARG A 414 -12.34 17.21 -15.10
N LEU A 415 -11.11 16.72 -15.06
CA LEU A 415 -9.90 17.53 -15.22
C LEU A 415 -9.26 17.46 -16.60
N LEU A 416 -9.56 16.45 -17.42
CA LEU A 416 -8.98 16.35 -18.77
C LEU A 416 -9.23 17.61 -19.61
N PRO A 417 -10.46 18.20 -19.68
CA PRO A 417 -10.67 19.43 -20.43
C PRO A 417 -9.82 20.59 -19.91
N VAL A 418 -9.80 20.77 -18.58
CA VAL A 418 -9.05 21.86 -17.93
C VAL A 418 -7.56 21.74 -18.20
N LEU A 419 -6.98 20.54 -18.05
CA LEU A 419 -5.56 20.28 -18.27
C LEU A 419 -5.16 20.42 -19.74
N CYS A 420 -6.02 20.04 -20.68
CA CYS A 420 -5.73 20.18 -22.09
C CYS A 420 -5.86 21.63 -22.57
N GLU A 421 -6.97 22.29 -22.23
CA GLU A 421 -7.29 23.64 -22.73
C GLU A 421 -6.47 24.74 -22.05
N GLN A 422 -6.27 24.65 -20.73
CA GLN A 422 -5.61 25.72 -19.97
C GLN A 422 -4.11 25.49 -19.78
N HIS A 423 -3.68 24.23 -19.73
CA HIS A 423 -2.28 23.87 -19.45
C HIS A 423 -1.56 23.21 -20.63
N GLY A 424 -2.25 23.04 -21.77
CA GLY A 424 -1.65 22.54 -23.01
C GLY A 424 -1.17 21.08 -22.94
N LEU A 425 -1.64 20.30 -21.97
CA LEU A 425 -1.33 18.88 -21.90
C LEU A 425 -2.10 18.10 -22.97
N THR A 426 -1.51 17.02 -23.46
CA THR A 426 -2.19 16.11 -24.37
C THR A 426 -3.02 15.08 -23.59
N PRO A 427 -4.08 14.51 -24.19
CA PRO A 427 -4.82 13.40 -23.57
C PRO A 427 -3.91 12.24 -23.16
N ASP A 428 -2.89 11.91 -23.96
CA ASP A 428 -1.93 10.84 -23.64
C ASP A 428 -1.10 11.15 -22.39
N GLN A 429 -0.71 12.42 -22.18
CA GLN A 429 -0.02 12.83 -20.96
C GLN A 429 -0.94 12.77 -19.74
N VAL A 430 -2.20 13.17 -19.87
CA VAL A 430 -3.20 13.04 -18.79
C VAL A 430 -3.44 11.57 -18.44
N VAL A 431 -3.53 10.70 -19.44
CA VAL A 431 -3.65 9.25 -19.25
C VAL A 431 -2.42 8.68 -18.56
N ALA A 432 -1.21 9.09 -18.97
CA ALA A 432 0.03 8.64 -18.33
C ALA A 432 0.06 8.98 -16.84
N ILE A 433 -0.32 10.21 -16.47
CA ILE A 433 -0.42 10.63 -15.05
C ILE A 433 -1.47 9.81 -14.29
N ALA A 434 -2.60 9.50 -14.93
CA ALA A 434 -3.73 8.83 -14.31
C ALA A 434 -3.56 7.32 -14.17
N SER A 435 -2.66 6.69 -14.92
CA SER A 435 -2.51 5.23 -15.03
C SER A 435 -1.58 4.62 -13.97
N HIS A 436 -1.60 5.18 -12.76
CA HIS A 436 -0.80 4.74 -11.61
C HIS A 436 -1.64 4.78 -10.32
N ASP A 437 -1.17 4.10 -9.28
CA ASP A 437 -1.80 4.16 -7.97
C ASP A 437 -1.80 5.61 -7.45
N GLY A 438 -3.00 6.09 -7.10
CA GLY A 438 -3.19 7.48 -6.70
C GLY A 438 -3.26 8.48 -7.87
N GLY A 439 -3.55 8.05 -9.10
CA GLY A 439 -3.67 8.91 -10.29
C GLY A 439 -4.58 10.15 -10.10
N LYS A 440 -5.69 10.04 -9.35
CA LYS A 440 -6.50 11.21 -8.93
C LYS A 440 -5.66 12.29 -8.26
N GLN A 441 -4.88 11.89 -7.27
CA GLN A 441 -4.07 12.80 -6.46
C GLN A 441 -3.00 13.45 -7.32
N ALA A 442 -2.39 12.70 -8.24
CA ALA A 442 -1.42 13.22 -9.18
C ALA A 442 -2.05 14.27 -10.11
N LEU A 443 -3.21 14.00 -10.72
CA LEU A 443 -3.92 14.94 -11.59
C LEU A 443 -4.31 16.25 -10.88
N GLU A 444 -4.92 16.17 -9.69
CA GLU A 444 -5.29 17.34 -8.90
C GLU A 444 -4.04 18.17 -8.52
N THR A 445 -2.92 17.51 -8.28
CA THR A 445 -1.66 18.17 -7.96
C THR A 445 -1.02 18.81 -9.18
N VAL A 446 -1.05 18.16 -10.34
CA VAL A 446 -0.59 18.73 -11.62
C VAL A 446 -1.39 19.99 -11.94
N GLN A 447 -2.72 19.95 -11.85
CA GLN A 447 -3.56 21.13 -12.08
C GLN A 447 -3.12 22.31 -11.19
N ARG A 448 -2.84 22.06 -9.91
CA ARG A 448 -2.45 23.08 -8.94
C ARG A 448 -1.01 23.58 -9.15
N LEU A 449 -0.06 22.69 -9.41
CA LEU A 449 1.38 22.98 -9.34
C LEU A 449 2.04 23.18 -10.69
N LEU A 450 1.45 22.75 -11.81
CA LEU A 450 2.05 22.92 -13.14
C LEU A 450 2.36 24.40 -13.43
N PRO A 451 1.46 25.38 -13.23
CA PRO A 451 1.78 26.78 -13.48
C PRO A 451 2.95 27.26 -12.61
N VAL A 452 2.94 26.91 -11.32
CA VAL A 452 3.99 27.32 -10.36
C VAL A 452 5.34 26.75 -10.75
N LEU A 453 5.41 25.45 -11.08
CA LEU A 453 6.64 24.77 -11.46
C LEU A 453 7.20 25.28 -12.80
N CYS A 454 6.33 25.60 -13.76
CA CYS A 454 6.76 26.15 -15.04
C CYS A 454 7.21 27.61 -14.92
N GLU A 455 6.42 28.48 -14.29
CA GLU A 455 6.67 29.91 -14.24
C GLU A 455 7.80 30.28 -13.26
N GLN A 456 7.85 29.65 -12.08
CA GLN A 456 8.80 30.02 -11.03
C GLN A 456 10.07 29.19 -11.04
N HIS A 457 10.00 27.94 -11.52
CA HIS A 457 11.14 27.01 -11.48
C HIS A 457 11.64 26.61 -12.87
N GLY A 458 11.04 27.14 -13.95
CA GLY A 458 11.50 26.94 -15.32
C GLY A 458 11.36 25.50 -15.84
N LEU A 459 10.58 24.66 -15.18
CA LEU A 459 10.33 23.30 -15.64
C LEU A 459 9.41 23.30 -16.86
N THR A 460 9.65 22.38 -17.79
CA THR A 460 8.74 22.17 -18.92
C THR A 460 7.52 21.34 -18.50
N PRO A 461 6.37 21.47 -19.19
CA PRO A 461 5.22 20.59 -18.95
C PRO A 461 5.58 19.11 -19.08
N ALA A 462 6.46 18.74 -20.01
CA ALA A 462 6.92 17.36 -20.18
C ALA A 462 7.69 16.84 -18.94
N GLN A 463 8.49 17.68 -18.30
CA GLN A 463 9.19 17.33 -17.06
C GLN A 463 8.20 17.16 -15.89
N VAL A 464 7.20 18.03 -15.78
CA VAL A 464 6.13 17.91 -14.77
C VAL A 464 5.35 16.61 -14.98
N VAL A 465 5.01 16.27 -16.23
CA VAL A 465 4.35 15.00 -16.58
C VAL A 465 5.23 13.80 -16.22
N ALA A 466 6.53 13.84 -16.50
CA ALA A 466 7.46 12.75 -16.17
C ALA A 466 7.53 12.50 -14.66
N ILE A 467 7.54 13.56 -13.84
CA ILE A 467 7.50 13.45 -12.37
C ILE A 467 6.17 12.85 -11.91
N ALA A 468 5.07 13.28 -12.52
CA ALA A 468 3.72 12.88 -12.11
C ALA A 468 3.31 11.47 -12.58
N SER A 469 3.91 10.94 -13.65
CA SER A 469 3.58 9.64 -14.26
C SER A 469 4.30 8.47 -13.57
N ASN A 470 4.21 8.42 -12.23
CA ASN A 470 4.79 7.39 -11.38
C ASN A 470 3.91 7.19 -10.13
N ASN A 471 4.07 6.06 -9.45
CA ASN A 471 3.41 5.85 -8.17
C ASN A 471 3.88 6.90 -7.16
N GLY A 472 2.94 7.63 -6.57
CA GLY A 472 3.26 8.77 -5.70
C GLY A 472 3.68 10.05 -6.44
N GLY A 473 3.19 10.28 -7.66
CA GLY A 473 3.43 11.52 -8.41
C GLY A 473 3.06 12.81 -7.65
N LYS A 474 1.98 12.81 -6.86
CA LYS A 474 1.62 13.95 -5.98
C LYS A 474 2.74 14.32 -4.99
N PRO A 475 3.15 13.42 -4.07
CA PRO A 475 4.21 13.75 -3.14
C PRO A 475 5.54 14.07 -3.82
N ALA A 476 5.83 13.50 -5.00
CA ALA A 476 7.01 13.87 -5.79
C ALA A 476 6.94 15.34 -6.26
N LEU A 477 5.83 15.77 -6.89
CA LEU A 477 5.64 17.16 -7.33
C LEU A 477 5.72 18.18 -6.19
N GLU A 478 5.04 17.91 -5.06
CA GLU A 478 5.09 18.78 -3.88
C GLU A 478 6.52 18.88 -3.31
N THR A 479 7.28 17.79 -3.38
CA THR A 479 8.68 17.77 -2.93
C THR A 479 9.60 18.51 -3.89
N VAL A 480 9.38 18.39 -5.21
CA VAL A 480 10.11 19.16 -6.22
C VAL A 480 9.89 20.65 -6.01
N GLN A 481 8.64 21.10 -5.85
CA GLN A 481 8.33 22.50 -5.57
C GLN A 481 9.09 23.01 -4.33
N ARG A 482 9.15 22.20 -3.26
CA ARG A 482 9.81 22.56 -2.00
C ARG A 482 11.34 22.53 -2.08
N LEU A 483 11.91 21.50 -2.72
CA LEU A 483 13.35 21.20 -2.64
C LEU A 483 14.15 21.61 -3.86
N LEU A 484 13.54 21.87 -5.02
CA LEU A 484 14.26 22.28 -6.22
C LEU A 484 15.12 23.54 -5.96
N PRO A 485 14.60 24.64 -5.36
CA PRO A 485 15.44 25.81 -5.08
C PRO A 485 16.62 25.48 -4.16
N VAL A 486 16.37 24.72 -3.09
CA VAL A 486 17.39 24.33 -2.11
C VAL A 486 18.48 23.46 -2.74
N LEU A 487 18.11 22.47 -3.53
CA LEU A 487 19.03 21.56 -4.21
C LEU A 487 19.87 22.27 -5.28
N CYS A 488 19.28 23.23 -6.00
CA CYS A 488 20.00 24.01 -7.00
C CYS A 488 20.97 25.00 -6.34
N GLU A 489 20.48 25.81 -5.38
CA GLU A 489 21.26 26.89 -4.78
C GLU A 489 22.35 26.39 -3.82
N GLN A 490 22.04 25.40 -2.98
CA GLN A 490 22.94 24.96 -1.91
C GLN A 490 23.80 23.77 -2.33
N HIS A 491 23.28 22.89 -3.20
CA HIS A 491 23.97 21.66 -3.58
C HIS A 491 24.50 21.68 -5.02
N GLY A 492 24.17 22.71 -5.80
CA GLY A 492 24.68 22.91 -7.16
C GLY A 492 24.14 21.90 -8.17
N LEU A 493 22.97 21.29 -7.90
CA LEU A 493 22.28 20.47 -8.88
C LEU A 493 21.61 21.34 -9.94
N ILE A 494 21.43 20.82 -11.14
CA ILE A 494 20.64 21.49 -12.19
C ILE A 494 19.19 20.94 -12.19
N PRO A 495 18.20 21.72 -12.67
CA PRO A 495 16.81 21.27 -12.71
C PRO A 495 16.60 19.90 -13.37
N ASP A 496 17.31 19.61 -14.46
CA ASP A 496 17.23 18.31 -15.15
C ASP A 496 17.66 17.14 -14.27
N GLN A 497 18.64 17.34 -13.38
CA GLN A 497 19.07 16.32 -12.42
C GLN A 497 18.00 16.11 -11.34
N VAL A 498 17.38 17.20 -10.85
CA VAL A 498 16.27 17.11 -9.89
C VAL A 498 15.08 16.38 -10.49
N VAL A 499 14.75 16.67 -11.76
CA VAL A 499 13.69 15.97 -12.51
C VAL A 499 14.04 14.49 -12.68
N ALA A 500 15.28 14.15 -13.05
CA ALA A 500 15.71 12.76 -13.19
C ALA A 500 15.54 11.97 -11.89
N ILE A 501 15.92 12.54 -10.75
CA ILE A 501 15.74 11.91 -9.43
C ILE A 501 14.26 11.73 -9.07
N ALA A 502 13.43 12.70 -9.45
CA ALA A 502 12.01 12.74 -9.11
C ALA A 502 11.11 11.87 -10.00
N SER A 503 11.57 11.51 -11.22
CA SER A 503 10.77 10.83 -12.25
C SER A 503 10.75 9.31 -12.12
N HIS A 504 10.74 8.81 -10.88
CA HIS A 504 10.68 7.38 -10.56
C HIS A 504 9.77 7.14 -9.35
N ASP A 505 9.33 5.89 -9.19
CA ASP A 505 8.61 5.44 -8.00
C ASP A 505 9.42 5.78 -6.73
N GLY A 506 8.78 6.55 -5.83
CA GLY A 506 9.43 7.05 -4.62
C GLY A 506 10.31 8.29 -4.82
N GLY A 507 10.14 9.06 -5.90
CA GLY A 507 10.91 10.28 -6.19
C GLY A 507 11.00 11.28 -5.03
N LYS A 508 9.91 11.48 -4.27
CA LYS A 508 9.94 12.26 -3.00
C LYS A 508 11.05 11.78 -2.06
N GLN A 509 11.08 10.48 -1.80
CA GLN A 509 12.01 9.87 -0.86
C GLN A 509 13.44 9.99 -1.36
N ALA A 510 13.66 9.83 -2.67
CA ALA A 510 14.96 10.02 -3.29
C ALA A 510 15.44 11.47 -3.12
N LEU A 511 14.61 12.48 -3.43
CA LEU A 511 14.95 13.90 -3.26
C LEU A 511 15.30 14.27 -1.81
N GLU A 512 14.47 13.87 -0.84
CA GLU A 512 14.72 14.11 0.59
C GLU A 512 16.04 13.46 1.06
N THR A 513 16.35 12.28 0.51
CA THR A 513 17.59 11.56 0.82
C THR A 513 18.80 12.21 0.16
N VAL A 514 18.68 12.69 -1.08
CA VAL A 514 19.74 13.45 -1.77
C VAL A 514 20.06 14.71 -1.00
N GLN A 515 19.07 15.49 -0.59
CA GLN A 515 19.31 16.69 0.24
C GLN A 515 20.10 16.36 1.51
N ARG A 516 19.76 15.25 2.18
CA ARG A 516 20.41 14.84 3.43
C ARG A 516 21.81 14.26 3.23
N LEU A 517 22.00 13.40 2.21
CA LEU A 517 23.19 12.56 2.06
C LEU A 517 24.18 13.08 1.02
N LEU A 518 23.80 13.96 0.09
CA LEU A 518 24.72 14.47 -0.93
C LEU A 518 25.97 15.12 -0.30
N PRO A 519 25.87 16.02 0.70
CA PRO A 519 27.07 16.59 1.33
C PRO A 519 27.94 15.51 1.98
N VAL A 520 27.33 14.60 2.72
CA VAL A 520 28.02 13.52 3.44
C VAL A 520 28.77 12.60 2.47
N LEU A 521 28.11 12.17 1.38
CA LEU A 521 28.69 11.29 0.37
C LEU A 521 29.82 11.95 -0.42
N CYS A 522 29.70 13.25 -0.70
CA CYS A 522 30.75 13.99 -1.40
C CYS A 522 31.97 14.24 -0.50
N GLU A 523 31.74 14.73 0.72
CA GLU A 523 32.81 15.15 1.63
C GLU A 523 33.54 13.98 2.27
N GLN A 524 32.81 12.93 2.69
CA GLN A 524 33.38 11.82 3.45
C GLN A 524 33.77 10.62 2.57
N HIS A 525 33.10 10.44 1.44
CA HIS A 525 33.30 9.27 0.57
C HIS A 525 33.82 9.62 -0.82
N GLY A 526 34.08 10.91 -1.10
CA GLY A 526 34.68 11.38 -2.35
C GLY A 526 33.81 11.16 -3.59
N LEU A 527 32.51 10.88 -3.43
CA LEU A 527 31.61 10.72 -4.57
C LEU A 527 31.36 12.06 -5.25
N THR A 528 31.24 12.04 -6.57
CA THR A 528 30.83 13.21 -7.33
C THR A 528 29.31 13.40 -7.26
N ARG A 529 28.85 14.64 -7.44
CA ARG A 529 27.42 14.95 -7.56
C ARG A 529 26.74 14.11 -8.64
N ALA A 530 27.40 13.93 -9.79
CA ALA A 530 26.88 13.12 -10.88
C ALA A 530 26.68 11.64 -10.48
N GLN A 531 27.60 11.08 -9.69
CA GLN A 531 27.44 9.71 -9.17
C GLN A 531 26.28 9.62 -8.18
N VAL A 532 26.12 10.60 -7.28
CA VAL A 532 24.96 10.64 -6.37
C VAL A 532 23.64 10.72 -7.15
N VAL A 533 23.58 11.56 -8.18
CA VAL A 533 22.41 11.68 -9.07
C VAL A 533 22.14 10.36 -9.79
N ALA A 534 23.17 9.69 -10.32
CA ALA A 534 23.03 8.41 -11.02
C ALA A 534 22.46 7.31 -10.09
N ILE A 535 22.91 7.25 -8.84
CA ILE A 535 22.38 6.31 -7.84
C ILE A 535 20.90 6.64 -7.52
N ALA A 536 20.59 7.92 -7.39
CA ALA A 536 19.27 8.40 -6.97
C ALA A 536 18.20 8.32 -8.09
N SER A 537 18.59 8.36 -9.36
CA SER A 537 17.70 8.40 -10.53
C SER A 537 17.26 7.00 -10.98
N ASN A 538 16.81 6.18 -10.02
CA ASN A 538 16.31 4.82 -10.25
C ASN A 538 15.20 4.51 -9.23
N GLY A 539 14.39 3.49 -9.51
CA GLY A 539 13.39 2.96 -8.58
C GLY A 539 14.06 2.54 -7.26
N GLY A 540 13.66 3.19 -6.16
CA GLY A 540 14.26 2.95 -4.84
C GLY A 540 15.58 3.70 -4.57
N GLY A 541 15.86 4.80 -5.27
CA GLY A 541 17.09 5.60 -5.11
C GLY A 541 17.44 5.97 -3.66
N LYS A 542 16.45 6.26 -2.79
CA LYS A 542 16.67 6.44 -1.33
C LYS A 542 17.42 5.26 -0.72
N GLN A 543 16.93 4.05 -0.98
CA GLN A 543 17.46 2.82 -0.41
C GLN A 543 18.87 2.56 -0.91
N ALA A 544 19.13 2.82 -2.19
CA ALA A 544 20.46 2.71 -2.77
C ALA A 544 21.45 3.68 -2.11
N LEU A 545 21.09 4.97 -1.96
CA LEU A 545 21.95 5.97 -1.30
C LEU A 545 22.26 5.63 0.17
N GLU A 546 21.26 5.27 0.97
CA GLU A 546 21.47 4.85 2.36
C GLU A 546 22.37 3.61 2.47
N THR A 547 22.25 2.69 1.51
CA THR A 547 23.09 1.49 1.45
C THR A 547 24.51 1.81 1.00
N VAL A 548 24.70 2.72 0.04
CA VAL A 548 26.03 3.21 -0.37
C VAL A 548 26.74 3.86 0.81
N GLN A 549 26.07 4.75 1.55
CA GLN A 549 26.66 5.36 2.74
C GLN A 549 27.15 4.31 3.74
N ARG A 550 26.36 3.25 3.96
CA ARG A 550 26.69 2.18 4.92
C ARG A 550 27.77 1.22 4.42
N LEU A 551 27.72 0.82 3.15
CA LEU A 551 28.52 -0.29 2.61
C LEU A 551 29.73 0.13 1.79
N LEU A 552 29.79 1.37 1.31
CA LEU A 552 30.94 1.83 0.52
C LEU A 552 32.27 1.65 1.27
N PRO A 553 32.42 2.07 2.55
CA PRO A 553 33.67 1.85 3.29
C PRO A 553 34.03 0.36 3.40
N VAL A 554 33.04 -0.47 3.75
CA VAL A 554 33.23 -1.92 3.93
C VAL A 554 33.65 -2.60 2.62
N LEU A 555 32.98 -2.27 1.51
CA LEU A 555 33.27 -2.84 0.20
C LEU A 555 34.64 -2.41 -0.34
N CYS A 556 35.04 -1.17 -0.09
CA CYS A 556 36.35 -0.68 -0.50
C CYS A 556 37.48 -1.28 0.35
N GLU A 557 37.36 -1.22 1.67
CA GLU A 557 38.43 -1.62 2.59
C GLU A 557 38.60 -3.15 2.68
N GLN A 558 37.50 -3.91 2.70
CA GLN A 558 37.55 -5.35 2.92
C GLN A 558 37.53 -6.17 1.63
N HIS A 559 36.95 -5.63 0.56
CA HIS A 559 36.75 -6.37 -0.68
C HIS A 559 37.48 -5.75 -1.88
N GLY A 560 38.22 -4.64 -1.67
CA GLY A 560 39.06 -4.02 -2.69
C GLY A 560 38.29 -3.42 -3.87
N LEU A 561 36.98 -3.18 -3.72
CA LEU A 561 36.20 -2.49 -4.74
C LEU A 561 36.55 -1.00 -4.78
N THR A 562 36.46 -0.41 -5.96
CA THR A 562 36.59 1.04 -6.12
C THR A 562 35.24 1.73 -5.91
N PRO A 563 35.22 3.02 -5.52
CA PRO A 563 33.98 3.80 -5.46
C PRO A 563 33.19 3.76 -6.76
N ASP A 564 33.85 3.81 -7.92
CA ASP A 564 33.20 3.74 -9.23
C ASP A 564 32.48 2.40 -9.46
N GLN A 565 33.06 1.28 -9.01
CA GLN A 565 32.41 -0.02 -9.08
C GLN A 565 31.20 -0.09 -8.14
N VAL A 566 31.30 0.46 -6.93
CA VAL A 566 30.18 0.53 -5.99
C VAL A 566 29.04 1.38 -6.58
N VAL A 567 29.36 2.51 -7.19
CA VAL A 567 28.39 3.38 -7.88
C VAL A 567 27.75 2.64 -9.05
N ALA A 568 28.53 1.93 -9.88
CA ALA A 568 28.00 1.16 -11.00
C ALA A 568 27.02 0.08 -10.55
N ILE A 569 27.24 -0.57 -9.41
CA ILE A 569 26.29 -1.54 -8.85
C ILE A 569 25.03 -0.84 -8.33
N ALA A 570 25.20 0.31 -7.71
CA ALA A 570 24.11 1.05 -7.05
C ALA A 570 23.19 1.80 -8.02
N SER A 571 23.65 2.12 -9.23
CA SER A 571 22.94 2.96 -10.22
C SER A 571 21.92 2.20 -11.08
N HIS A 572 21.21 1.26 -10.46
CA HIS A 572 20.20 0.41 -11.11
C HIS A 572 19.02 0.16 -10.18
N ASP A 573 17.89 -0.26 -10.75
CA ASP A 573 16.72 -0.67 -9.97
C ASP A 573 17.10 -1.84 -9.05
N GLY A 574 16.89 -1.64 -7.74
CA GLY A 574 17.31 -2.61 -6.72
C GLY A 574 18.80 -2.55 -6.35
N GLY A 575 19.49 -1.43 -6.62
CA GLY A 575 20.91 -1.24 -6.27
C GLY A 575 21.27 -1.57 -4.81
N LYS A 576 20.39 -1.25 -3.84
CA LYS A 576 20.52 -1.71 -2.44
C LYS A 576 20.72 -3.22 -2.33
N GLN A 577 19.82 -3.96 -2.98
CA GLN A 577 19.80 -5.43 -2.93
C GLN A 577 21.04 -6.01 -3.59
N ALA A 578 21.48 -5.42 -4.70
CA ALA A 578 22.72 -5.82 -5.37
C ALA A 578 23.94 -5.59 -4.44
N LEU A 579 24.09 -4.42 -3.82
CA LEU A 579 25.19 -4.13 -2.89
C LEU A 579 25.24 -5.07 -1.68
N GLU A 580 24.11 -5.30 -1.01
CA GLU A 580 24.01 -6.23 0.13
C GLU A 580 24.37 -7.67 -0.30
N THR A 581 24.00 -8.05 -1.53
CA THR A 581 24.33 -9.37 -2.08
C THR A 581 25.80 -9.49 -2.47
N VAL A 582 26.39 -8.44 -3.03
CA VAL A 582 27.83 -8.37 -3.33
C VAL A 582 28.64 -8.52 -2.05
N GLN A 583 28.31 -7.78 -0.98
CA GLN A 583 28.99 -7.91 0.31
C GLN A 583 28.97 -9.36 0.82
N ARG A 584 27.83 -10.05 0.68
CA ARG A 584 27.66 -11.43 1.16
C ARG A 584 28.34 -12.47 0.25
N LEU A 585 28.23 -12.32 -1.07
CA LEU A 585 28.59 -13.37 -2.04
C LEU A 585 29.94 -13.16 -2.71
N LEU A 586 30.52 -11.96 -2.69
CA LEU A 586 31.83 -11.71 -3.32
C LEU A 586 32.91 -12.65 -2.77
N PRO A 587 33.08 -12.84 -1.44
CA PRO A 587 34.08 -13.79 -0.93
C PRO A 587 33.84 -15.22 -1.43
N VAL A 588 32.59 -15.68 -1.37
CA VAL A 588 32.22 -17.04 -1.77
C VAL A 588 32.48 -17.27 -3.26
N LEU A 589 32.08 -16.33 -4.12
CA LEU A 589 32.26 -16.42 -5.57
C LEU A 589 33.74 -16.35 -5.99
N CYS A 590 34.55 -15.56 -5.29
CA CYS A 590 35.98 -15.48 -5.56
C CYS A 590 36.73 -16.72 -5.06
N GLU A 591 36.53 -17.11 -3.81
CA GLU A 591 37.29 -18.18 -3.16
C GLU A 591 36.90 -19.58 -3.64
N GLN A 592 35.60 -19.83 -3.84
CA GLN A 592 35.09 -21.17 -4.17
C GLN A 592 34.85 -21.37 -5.67
N HIS A 593 34.57 -20.30 -6.41
CA HIS A 593 34.22 -20.38 -7.84
C HIS A 593 35.23 -19.70 -8.76
N GLY A 594 36.31 -19.12 -8.21
CA GLY A 594 37.41 -18.54 -8.98
C GLY A 594 37.04 -17.31 -9.81
N LEU A 595 35.92 -16.64 -9.49
CA LEU A 595 35.54 -15.40 -10.15
C LEU A 595 36.41 -14.25 -9.66
N THR A 596 36.63 -13.26 -10.53
CA THR A 596 37.31 -12.02 -10.12
C THR A 596 36.30 -11.00 -9.57
N PRO A 597 36.73 -10.07 -8.69
CA PRO A 597 35.86 -8.98 -8.25
C PRO A 597 35.24 -8.19 -9.42
N ALA A 598 35.99 -7.99 -10.51
CA ALA A 598 35.49 -7.32 -11.71
C ALA A 598 34.34 -8.09 -12.38
N GLN A 599 34.39 -9.43 -12.42
CA GLN A 599 33.32 -10.26 -12.94
C GLN A 599 32.07 -10.19 -12.04
N VAL A 600 32.25 -10.23 -10.72
CA VAL A 600 31.15 -10.08 -9.76
C VAL A 600 30.48 -8.71 -9.92
N VAL A 601 31.27 -7.63 -10.05
CA VAL A 601 30.76 -6.29 -10.34
C VAL A 601 29.97 -6.25 -11.64
N ALA A 602 30.49 -6.83 -12.73
CA ALA A 602 29.80 -6.85 -14.02
C ALA A 602 28.45 -7.58 -13.97
N ILE A 603 28.33 -8.64 -13.17
CA ILE A 603 27.05 -9.32 -12.94
C ILE A 603 26.10 -8.44 -12.12
N ALA A 604 26.62 -7.76 -11.10
CA ALA A 604 25.85 -6.96 -10.17
C ALA A 604 25.36 -5.61 -10.75
N SER A 605 26.10 -5.02 -11.69
CA SER A 605 25.81 -3.73 -12.34
C SER A 605 24.74 -3.83 -13.44
N ASN A 606 23.58 -4.38 -13.09
CA ASN A 606 22.42 -4.52 -13.97
C ASN A 606 21.13 -4.53 -13.14
N ASN A 607 20.00 -4.19 -13.78
CA ASN A 607 18.67 -4.41 -13.20
C ASN A 607 18.51 -5.91 -12.89
N GLY A 608 18.34 -6.25 -11.60
CA GLY A 608 18.30 -7.63 -11.12
C GLY A 608 19.68 -8.25 -10.81
N GLY A 609 20.68 -7.46 -10.44
CA GLY A 609 22.02 -7.95 -10.04
C GLY A 609 21.98 -8.96 -8.88
N LYS A 610 21.16 -8.74 -7.83
CA LYS A 610 20.98 -9.71 -6.73
C LYS A 610 20.56 -11.11 -7.22
N PRO A 611 19.40 -11.26 -7.90
CA PRO A 611 18.98 -12.59 -8.34
C PRO A 611 19.96 -13.21 -9.34
N ALA A 612 20.68 -12.41 -10.15
CA ALA A 612 21.74 -12.91 -11.01
C ALA A 612 22.90 -13.52 -10.20
N LEU A 613 23.43 -12.82 -9.20
CA LEU A 613 24.52 -13.31 -8.34
C LEU A 613 24.14 -14.61 -7.59
N GLU A 614 22.95 -14.65 -6.98
CA GLU A 614 22.45 -15.85 -6.29
C GLU A 614 22.28 -17.03 -7.26
N THR A 615 21.87 -16.75 -8.49
CA THR A 615 21.74 -17.78 -9.53
C THR A 615 23.10 -18.26 -10.03
N VAL A 616 24.08 -17.38 -10.17
CA VAL A 616 25.46 -17.75 -10.52
C VAL A 616 26.05 -18.64 -9.44
N GLN A 617 25.93 -18.28 -8.16
CA GLN A 617 26.39 -19.12 -7.05
C GLN A 617 25.80 -20.54 -7.13
N ARG A 618 24.50 -20.65 -7.44
CA ARG A 618 23.80 -21.93 -7.52
C ARG A 618 24.14 -22.74 -8.79
N LEU A 619 24.21 -22.08 -9.94
CA LEU A 619 24.24 -22.76 -11.24
C LEU A 619 25.63 -22.84 -11.87
N LEU A 620 26.61 -22.04 -11.44
CA LEU A 620 27.96 -22.08 -12.00
C LEU A 620 28.59 -23.48 -11.90
N PRO A 621 28.55 -24.21 -10.76
CA PRO A 621 29.09 -25.56 -10.70
C PRO A 621 28.39 -26.51 -11.67
N VAL A 622 27.05 -26.48 -11.71
CA VAL A 622 26.22 -27.35 -12.55
C VAL A 622 26.51 -27.10 -14.04
N LEU A 623 26.56 -25.84 -14.45
CA LEU A 623 26.82 -25.44 -15.84
C LEU A 623 28.24 -25.79 -16.30
N CYS A 624 29.23 -25.68 -15.41
CA CYS A 624 30.61 -26.04 -15.74
C CYS A 624 30.81 -27.56 -15.78
N GLU A 625 30.37 -28.28 -14.75
CA GLU A 625 30.63 -29.71 -14.59
C GLU A 625 29.77 -30.57 -15.52
N GLN A 626 28.49 -30.23 -15.69
CA GLN A 626 27.54 -31.07 -16.44
C GLN A 626 27.36 -30.62 -17.89
N HIS A 627 27.59 -29.34 -18.18
CA HIS A 627 27.30 -28.75 -19.49
C HIS A 627 28.55 -28.21 -20.20
N GLY A 628 29.75 -28.35 -19.59
CA GLY A 628 31.03 -28.02 -20.22
C GLY A 628 31.25 -26.54 -20.49
N LEU A 629 30.48 -25.66 -19.84
CA LEU A 629 30.68 -24.21 -19.93
C LEU A 629 31.90 -23.79 -19.10
N ILE A 630 32.54 -22.69 -19.49
CA ILE A 630 33.60 -22.08 -18.68
C ILE A 630 33.04 -20.92 -17.83
N PRO A 631 33.65 -20.59 -16.67
CA PRO A 631 33.16 -19.50 -15.82
C PRO A 631 32.96 -18.17 -16.56
N ALA A 632 33.85 -17.83 -17.50
CA ALA A 632 33.72 -16.62 -18.31
C ALA A 632 32.43 -16.58 -19.16
N GLN A 633 31.96 -17.73 -19.66
CA GLN A 633 30.70 -17.81 -20.42
C GLN A 633 29.49 -17.64 -19.50
N VAL A 634 29.53 -18.25 -18.31
CA VAL A 634 28.47 -18.09 -17.30
C VAL A 634 28.38 -16.62 -16.87
N VAL A 635 29.53 -15.96 -16.64
CA VAL A 635 29.59 -14.52 -16.34
C VAL A 635 29.00 -13.70 -17.48
N ALA A 636 29.38 -13.96 -18.73
CA ALA A 636 28.85 -13.21 -19.88
C ALA A 636 27.32 -13.33 -20.03
N ILE A 637 26.74 -14.49 -19.73
CA ILE A 637 25.28 -14.66 -19.69
C ILE A 637 24.66 -13.86 -18.54
N ALA A 638 25.30 -13.88 -17.38
CA ALA A 638 24.81 -13.26 -16.16
C ALA A 638 24.93 -11.72 -16.14
N SER A 639 25.90 -11.15 -16.86
CA SER A 639 26.21 -9.71 -16.88
C SER A 639 25.28 -8.85 -17.76
N ASN A 640 24.05 -9.29 -17.97
CA ASN A 640 23.02 -8.56 -18.72
C ASN A 640 21.73 -8.43 -17.89
N GLY A 641 20.90 -7.45 -18.25
CA GLY A 641 19.53 -7.36 -17.74
C GLY A 641 18.77 -8.67 -17.97
N GLY A 642 18.32 -9.31 -16.88
CA GLY A 642 17.71 -10.64 -16.93
C GLY A 642 18.69 -11.83 -16.88
N GLY A 643 19.88 -11.67 -16.31
CA GLY A 643 20.86 -12.75 -16.16
C GLY A 643 20.33 -14.01 -15.47
N LYS A 644 19.54 -13.89 -14.39
CA LYS A 644 18.89 -15.05 -13.73
C LYS A 644 18.03 -15.88 -14.70
N PRO A 645 16.98 -15.32 -15.33
CA PRO A 645 16.15 -16.11 -16.24
C PRO A 645 16.93 -16.65 -17.44
N ALA A 646 17.96 -15.93 -17.92
CA ALA A 646 18.83 -16.44 -18.98
C ALA A 646 19.61 -17.69 -18.52
N LEU A 647 20.27 -17.66 -17.36
CA LEU A 647 21.00 -18.80 -16.80
C LEU A 647 20.10 -20.03 -16.56
N GLU A 648 18.91 -19.84 -15.99
CA GLU A 648 17.95 -20.93 -15.77
C GLU A 648 17.45 -21.51 -17.10
N THR A 649 17.30 -20.67 -18.13
CA THR A 649 16.90 -21.11 -19.47
C THR A 649 18.03 -21.87 -20.16
N VAL A 650 19.28 -21.43 -20.02
CA VAL A 650 20.47 -22.14 -20.52
C VAL A 650 20.57 -23.51 -19.87
N GLN A 651 20.47 -23.59 -18.53
CA GLN A 651 20.48 -24.88 -17.83
C GLN A 651 19.43 -25.85 -18.38
N ARG A 652 18.22 -25.35 -18.69
CA ARG A 652 17.11 -26.16 -19.19
C ARG A 652 17.26 -26.56 -20.67
N LEU A 653 17.66 -25.62 -21.53
CA LEU A 653 17.58 -25.79 -22.98
C LEU A 653 18.91 -26.15 -23.65
N LEU A 654 20.06 -25.91 -23.01
CA LEU A 654 21.37 -26.20 -23.61
C LEU A 654 21.52 -27.69 -24.00
N PRO A 655 21.14 -28.68 -23.18
CA PRO A 655 21.21 -30.09 -23.60
C PRO A 655 20.35 -30.36 -24.83
N VAL A 656 19.12 -29.86 -24.84
CA VAL A 656 18.16 -30.10 -25.92
C VAL A 656 18.61 -29.45 -27.24
N LEU A 657 19.08 -28.20 -27.17
CA LEU A 657 19.58 -27.47 -28.35
C LEU A 657 20.83 -28.11 -28.95
N CYS A 658 21.73 -28.61 -28.10
CA CYS A 658 22.95 -29.26 -28.57
C CYS A 658 22.68 -30.67 -29.13
N GLU A 659 21.93 -31.49 -28.40
CA GLU A 659 21.71 -32.90 -28.75
C GLU A 659 20.71 -33.08 -29.89
N GLN A 660 19.64 -32.28 -29.93
CA GLN A 660 18.52 -32.49 -30.87
C GLN A 660 18.57 -31.55 -32.08
N HIS A 661 19.17 -30.37 -31.92
CA HIS A 661 19.19 -29.34 -32.97
C HIS A 661 20.59 -28.99 -33.48
N GLY A 662 21.63 -29.66 -32.98
CA GLY A 662 23.00 -29.56 -33.51
C GLY A 662 23.72 -28.24 -33.24
N LEU A 663 23.23 -27.42 -32.29
CA LEU A 663 23.96 -26.23 -31.85
C LEU A 663 25.18 -26.63 -31.03
N ILE A 664 26.25 -25.82 -31.08
CA ILE A 664 27.37 -25.97 -30.14
C ILE A 664 27.17 -25.07 -28.91
N PRO A 665 27.71 -25.44 -27.72
CA PRO A 665 27.54 -24.65 -26.50
C PRO A 665 27.91 -23.16 -26.65
N ALA A 666 28.95 -22.86 -27.43
CA ALA A 666 29.37 -21.48 -27.71
C ALA A 666 28.29 -20.65 -28.44
N GLN A 667 27.49 -21.27 -29.32
CA GLN A 667 26.38 -20.59 -30.01
C GLN A 667 25.23 -20.31 -29.04
N VAL A 668 24.90 -21.28 -28.17
CA VAL A 668 23.87 -21.12 -27.14
C VAL A 668 24.26 -20.01 -26.16
N VAL A 669 25.53 -19.96 -25.75
CA VAL A 669 26.08 -18.86 -24.93
C VAL A 669 25.94 -17.52 -25.65
N ALA A 670 26.36 -17.43 -26.92
CA ALA A 670 26.27 -16.19 -27.67
C ALA A 670 24.82 -15.67 -27.79
N ILE A 671 23.83 -16.56 -27.95
CA ILE A 671 22.40 -16.19 -27.95
C ILE A 671 21.99 -15.68 -26.56
N ALA A 672 22.41 -16.39 -25.51
CA ALA A 672 22.06 -16.10 -24.12
C ALA A 672 22.73 -14.84 -23.54
N SER A 673 23.91 -14.46 -24.04
CA SER A 673 24.72 -13.32 -23.58
C SER A 673 24.29 -11.97 -24.14
N ASN A 674 23.11 -11.88 -24.76
CA ASN A 674 22.51 -10.61 -25.20
C ASN A 674 21.42 -10.15 -24.22
N GLY A 675 21.07 -8.87 -24.26
CA GLY A 675 19.89 -8.35 -23.57
C GLY A 675 18.63 -9.13 -24.02
N GLY A 676 17.98 -9.85 -23.09
CA GLY A 676 16.87 -10.74 -23.41
C GLY A 676 17.25 -12.18 -23.77
N GLY A 677 18.30 -12.74 -23.17
CA GLY A 677 18.75 -14.12 -23.44
C GLY A 677 17.67 -15.21 -23.30
N LYS A 678 16.78 -15.13 -22.30
CA LYS A 678 15.65 -16.08 -22.14
C LYS A 678 14.71 -16.09 -23.36
N PRO A 679 14.04 -14.99 -23.73
CA PRO A 679 13.10 -15.02 -24.86
C PRO A 679 13.82 -15.35 -26.18
N ALA A 680 15.07 -14.96 -26.35
CA ALA A 680 15.86 -15.35 -27.52
C ALA A 680 16.06 -16.88 -27.61
N LEU A 681 16.45 -17.53 -26.50
CA LEU A 681 16.60 -18.98 -26.45
C LEU A 681 15.27 -19.73 -26.62
N GLU A 682 14.20 -19.27 -25.95
CA GLU A 682 12.87 -19.88 -26.06
C GLU A 682 12.30 -19.74 -27.47
N SER A 683 12.49 -18.59 -28.12
CA SER A 683 12.12 -18.37 -29.51
C SER A 683 12.92 -19.26 -30.46
N THR A 684 14.24 -19.35 -30.27
CA THR A 684 15.13 -20.19 -31.09
C THR A 684 14.73 -21.67 -30.97
N PHE A 685 14.51 -22.15 -29.75
CA PHE A 685 14.03 -23.50 -29.49
C PHE A 685 12.67 -23.75 -30.16
N ALA A 686 11.72 -22.82 -30.03
CA ALA A 686 10.41 -22.93 -30.65
C ALA A 686 10.48 -22.94 -32.18
N GLN A 687 11.41 -22.20 -32.80
CA GLN A 687 11.61 -22.20 -34.25
C GLN A 687 12.23 -23.51 -34.74
N LEU A 688 13.27 -24.02 -34.07
CA LEU A 688 13.94 -25.26 -34.42
C LEU A 688 13.10 -26.52 -34.14
N SER A 689 12.10 -26.41 -33.26
CA SER A 689 11.17 -27.49 -32.91
C SER A 689 9.92 -27.53 -33.79
N ARG A 690 9.77 -26.64 -34.78
CA ARG A 690 8.63 -26.71 -35.71
C ARG A 690 8.84 -27.92 -36.64
N PRO A 691 7.87 -28.83 -36.75
CA PRO A 691 7.91 -29.83 -37.81
C PRO A 691 7.78 -29.13 -39.18
N ASP A 692 8.60 -29.57 -40.14
CA ASP A 692 8.54 -29.13 -41.54
C ASP A 692 7.18 -29.42 -42.21
#